data_AF-A0A1E5XX71-F1
#
_entry.id   AF-A0A1E5XX71-F1
#
_cell.length_a   1.000
_cell.length_b   1.000
_cell.length_c   1.000
_cell.angle_alpha   90.00
_cell.angle_beta   90.00
_cell.angle_gamma   90.00
#
_symmetry.space_group_name_H-M   'P 1'
#
loop_
_entity.id
_entity.type
_entity.pdbx_description
1 polymer ?
#
loop_
_entity_poly.entity_id
_entity_poly.type
_entity_poly.pdbx_seq_one_letter_code
_entity_poly.pdbx_strand_id
1 'polypeptide(L)'
;MNEHYAIVIGLSNYPRFTDPPADLRGPVNDAEAVRDWLLTKGGIDAKNMWFAASSAQQPKAARPTRDQLDKAMVWLDARGLKNANKGNGRKVGRRLYIYIAGHGFSPVMRQGCLLAGNASPTQVNANIGVSNWLEWLQDANYFREYVLLMDCCMNRVLVATPMPAPVVPYVDSEPPFATFVALAAQRPLKAVEVAIPSDKGKFHGVFTWAFLKGLEGAAANRYGIVNGHSMANWLRNAVYPWLTPADRADTDVSKQPEIVAEDAALVFATGVAPLQFKVTLKFPTDAVDKPVRLWSGTPPRAEAFQAKARIVRKLPAGLYVVEVPDSGYRQGFEIVRDETVVVAEQGPKVIEAAAADMFDFEIGVKNAEISIVAADFETLMANAGTLSARLPAGIYKSVVRVGRDLVPQVVLLDRHTRQNPKADGPATNILIGAAMQVEVATPQLATAVPFRNAANSHEYQSDAAQAAVHDKGSKRYHKVFGSGAELMIMARNWSASGNSATSEPWKGVRLVDKDGVTIVDLSTTGQHSTNGDPFALCRLSVAPGTYYLRHPFDGHTLEQALVVTAGWRLEAYLLRRKEQDSRPRVSLLLRKIGQQWGLGEDETIEKARVALADERPLLDSEVQHLLTGKFDNPLAGILGVHLLLLGRETGTAGADFEVLNKVIKRLRRLVGEDHPDVEALSLACPDPALRRTRPVLVPPLFERSWRLLVEASYTNSQLVPVELWKRQVAQAPVPPFLVWSVGDKVRKTYETALVEAAFGKVHKRSAKPEQAAIPPAPVDEMEMALEATPSVVPGRRQTVPTSIPRAGTGGALEAAMAMPEVGAEAAGGAPPVAELSRDRGRMLQLPQSAIAALRSVGR
;
A
#
# COMPACT_ATOMS: atom_id res chain seq x y z
N MET A 1 24.40 -31.05 -1.15
CA MET A 1 25.40 -30.29 -0.34
C MET A 1 24.63 -29.55 0.75
N ASN A 2 25.15 -28.52 1.44
CA ASN A 2 24.22 -27.58 2.10
C ASN A 2 23.73 -26.57 1.05
N GLU A 3 22.43 -26.59 0.77
CA GLU A 3 21.84 -26.03 -0.46
C GLU A 3 21.06 -24.75 -0.21
N HIS A 4 21.00 -24.28 1.04
CA HIS A 4 20.35 -23.03 1.41
C HIS A 4 21.35 -21.88 1.46
N TYR A 5 20.90 -20.70 1.03
CA TYR A 5 21.65 -19.44 0.98
C TYR A 5 20.81 -18.31 1.57
N ALA A 6 21.47 -17.25 2.07
CA ALA A 6 20.78 -16.08 2.58
C ALA A 6 21.48 -14.75 2.31
N ILE A 7 20.68 -13.69 2.18
CA ILE A 7 21.08 -12.29 2.33
C ILE A 7 20.25 -11.71 3.48
N VAL A 8 20.91 -11.16 4.50
CA VAL A 8 20.29 -10.67 5.74
C VAL A 8 20.79 -9.25 6.02
N ILE A 9 19.90 -8.26 5.99
CA ILE A 9 20.23 -6.84 6.12
C ILE A 9 19.41 -6.19 7.24
N GLY A 10 20.07 -5.42 8.12
CA GLY A 10 19.43 -4.68 9.22
C GLY A 10 19.96 -3.26 9.33
N LEU A 11 19.23 -2.28 8.83
CA LEU A 11 19.65 -0.88 8.82
C LEU A 11 18.95 -0.06 9.91
N SER A 12 19.73 0.35 10.90
CA SER A 12 19.28 1.19 12.02
C SER A 12 19.78 2.63 11.97
N ASN A 13 20.88 2.94 11.25
CA ASN A 13 21.48 4.28 11.28
C ASN A 13 21.48 4.98 9.91
N TYR A 14 20.89 6.17 9.84
CA TYR A 14 20.78 6.98 8.62
C TYR A 14 21.19 8.44 8.90
N PRO A 15 22.49 8.73 9.16
CA PRO A 15 22.98 10.01 9.69
C PRO A 15 22.91 11.21 8.71
N ARG A 16 22.08 11.11 7.66
CA ARG A 16 21.80 12.12 6.63
C ARG A 16 20.30 12.43 6.48
N PHE A 17 19.44 11.72 7.20
CA PHE A 17 18.02 12.07 7.37
C PHE A 17 17.83 12.91 8.64
N THR A 18 16.70 13.63 8.69
CA THR A 18 16.27 14.43 9.86
C THR A 18 14.76 14.30 10.07
N ASP A 19 13.99 14.29 8.98
CA ASP A 19 12.65 13.70 8.90
C ASP A 19 12.62 12.70 7.71
N PRO A 20 12.00 11.51 7.83
CA PRO A 20 11.58 10.85 9.07
C PRO A 20 12.75 10.71 10.07
N PRO A 21 12.47 10.41 11.37
CA PRO A 21 13.52 10.25 12.37
C PRO A 21 14.63 9.31 11.89
N ALA A 22 15.86 9.80 11.98
CA ALA A 22 17.01 9.24 11.28
C ALA A 22 17.26 7.77 11.62
N ASP A 23 17.23 7.41 12.91
CA ASP A 23 17.70 6.13 13.39
C ASP A 23 16.56 5.27 13.98
N LEU A 24 16.55 3.98 13.63
CA LEU A 24 15.56 2.96 14.01
C LEU A 24 16.16 1.99 15.05
N ARG A 25 15.35 1.46 15.96
CA ARG A 25 15.82 0.69 17.13
C ARG A 25 15.72 -0.83 16.95
N GLY A 26 14.82 -1.30 16.09
CA GLY A 26 14.57 -2.72 15.80
C GLY A 26 15.51 -3.36 14.77
N PRO A 27 15.75 -2.77 13.58
CA PRO A 27 16.28 -3.47 12.41
C PRO A 27 17.56 -4.30 12.60
N VAL A 28 18.48 -3.88 13.47
CA VAL A 28 19.67 -4.68 13.81
C VAL A 28 19.29 -5.90 14.66
N ASN A 29 18.50 -5.73 15.74
CA ASN A 29 18.03 -6.85 16.58
C ASN A 29 17.26 -7.89 15.76
N ASP A 30 16.42 -7.40 14.83
CA ASP A 30 15.62 -8.22 13.93
C ASP A 30 16.47 -9.02 12.95
N ALA A 31 17.43 -8.36 12.29
CA ALA A 31 18.38 -9.03 11.40
C ALA A 31 19.26 -10.05 12.14
N GLU A 32 19.67 -9.77 13.37
CA GLU A 32 20.42 -10.73 14.21
C GLU A 32 19.56 -11.93 14.62
N ALA A 33 18.30 -11.72 15.04
CA ALA A 33 17.40 -12.80 15.39
C ALA A 33 17.09 -13.73 14.20
N VAL A 34 16.89 -13.17 13.01
CA VAL A 34 16.69 -13.95 11.77
C VAL A 34 17.98 -14.64 11.33
N ARG A 35 19.15 -13.97 11.41
CA ARG A 35 20.48 -14.59 11.19
C ARG A 35 20.65 -15.83 12.07
N ASP A 36 20.38 -15.71 13.36
CA ASP A 36 20.63 -16.77 14.32
C ASP A 36 19.61 -17.93 14.15
N TRP A 37 18.36 -17.64 13.76
CA TRP A 37 17.42 -18.69 13.33
C TRP A 37 17.90 -19.40 12.05
N LEU A 38 18.36 -18.67 11.03
CA LEU A 38 18.83 -19.25 9.76
C LEU A 38 20.03 -20.19 9.97
N LEU A 39 20.98 -19.80 10.82
CA LEU A 39 22.16 -20.60 11.17
C LEU A 39 21.82 -21.84 12.01
N THR A 40 20.87 -21.75 12.95
CA THR A 40 20.60 -22.83 13.93
C THR A 40 19.44 -23.76 13.55
N LYS A 41 18.45 -23.28 12.80
CA LYS A 41 17.21 -24.00 12.47
C LYS A 41 16.84 -23.94 10.98
N GLY A 42 17.12 -22.83 10.29
CA GLY A 42 16.94 -22.70 8.83
C GLY A 42 17.95 -23.51 8.01
N GLY A 43 18.96 -24.08 8.67
CA GLY A 43 19.93 -25.01 8.10
C GLY A 43 20.96 -24.36 7.18
N ILE A 44 21.34 -23.09 7.39
CA ILE A 44 22.26 -22.36 6.51
C ILE A 44 23.71 -22.42 7.02
N ASP A 45 24.63 -22.91 6.19
CA ASP A 45 26.07 -22.75 6.42
C ASP A 45 26.43 -21.26 6.42
N ALA A 46 27.18 -20.77 7.42
CA ALA A 46 27.56 -19.35 7.50
C ALA A 46 28.27 -18.80 6.23
N LYS A 47 28.98 -19.66 5.47
CA LYS A 47 29.64 -19.33 4.18
C LYS A 47 28.65 -19.08 3.01
N ASN A 48 27.41 -19.52 3.17
CA ASN A 48 26.30 -19.35 2.23
C ASN A 48 25.40 -18.15 2.61
N MET A 49 25.76 -17.41 3.67
CA MET A 49 25.03 -16.22 4.12
C MET A 49 25.85 -14.95 3.89
N TRP A 50 25.20 -13.90 3.38
CA TRP A 50 25.70 -12.52 3.46
C TRP A 50 24.94 -11.78 4.55
N PHE A 51 25.64 -11.24 5.55
CA PHE A 51 25.04 -10.47 6.65
C PHE A 51 25.59 -9.04 6.65
N ALA A 52 24.72 -8.04 6.69
CA ALA A 52 25.11 -6.64 6.70
C ALA A 52 24.18 -5.79 7.58
N ALA A 53 24.69 -5.31 8.72
CA ALA A 53 23.95 -4.50 9.68
C ALA A 53 24.62 -3.13 9.91
N SER A 54 23.85 -2.15 10.40
CA SER A 54 24.44 -0.88 10.88
C SER A 54 25.35 -1.12 12.08
N SER A 55 26.53 -0.47 12.11
CA SER A 55 27.49 -0.61 13.20
C SER A 55 27.18 0.36 14.33
N ALA A 56 26.84 -0.17 15.51
CA ALA A 56 26.68 0.60 16.74
C ALA A 56 27.96 1.35 17.16
N GLN A 57 29.15 0.89 16.75
CA GLN A 57 30.42 1.62 16.98
C GLN A 57 30.65 2.77 15.98
N GLN A 58 29.98 2.76 14.82
CA GLN A 58 30.19 3.73 13.74
C GLN A 58 28.86 4.24 13.12
N PRO A 59 27.87 4.71 13.89
CA PRO A 59 26.57 5.13 13.36
C PRO A 59 26.68 6.28 12.34
N LYS A 60 27.62 7.21 12.57
CA LYS A 60 27.92 8.33 11.65
C LYS A 60 28.56 7.91 10.33
N ALA A 61 29.00 6.65 10.17
CA ALA A 61 29.65 6.18 8.94
C ALA A 61 28.67 5.91 7.78
N ALA A 62 27.35 5.98 8.00
CA ALA A 62 26.32 5.81 6.98
C ALA A 62 26.37 4.42 6.28
N ARG A 63 26.59 3.36 7.07
CA ARG A 63 26.88 1.98 6.61
C ARG A 63 25.80 0.96 7.02
N PRO A 64 25.62 -0.12 6.23
CA PRO A 64 26.12 -0.33 4.87
C PRO A 64 25.60 0.72 3.86
N THR A 65 26.49 1.17 2.98
CA THR A 65 26.15 2.03 1.83
C THR A 65 25.51 1.21 0.72
N ARG A 66 24.84 1.87 -0.24
CA ARG A 66 24.29 1.21 -1.44
C ARG A 66 25.33 0.30 -2.12
N ASP A 67 26.54 0.81 -2.38
CA ASP A 67 27.64 0.07 -3.03
C ASP A 67 28.12 -1.16 -2.23
N GLN A 68 27.78 -1.27 -0.93
CA GLN A 68 28.03 -2.45 -0.10
C GLN A 68 26.85 -3.44 -0.14
N LEU A 69 25.63 -2.96 -0.39
CA LEU A 69 24.42 -3.77 -0.56
C LEU A 69 24.33 -4.37 -1.97
N ASP A 70 24.63 -3.60 -3.02
CA ASP A 70 24.71 -4.09 -4.41
C ASP A 70 25.70 -5.28 -4.52
N LYS A 71 26.79 -5.27 -3.74
CA LYS A 71 27.75 -6.40 -3.63
C LYS A 71 27.13 -7.68 -3.05
N ALA A 72 26.18 -7.57 -2.13
CA ALA A 72 25.49 -8.74 -1.55
C ALA A 72 24.67 -9.50 -2.61
N MET A 73 24.06 -8.76 -3.53
CA MET A 73 23.26 -9.31 -4.63
C MET A 73 24.15 -9.88 -5.74
N VAL A 74 25.15 -9.12 -6.21
CA VAL A 74 26.10 -9.55 -7.26
C VAL A 74 26.94 -10.77 -6.84
N TRP A 75 27.13 -11.00 -5.53
CA TRP A 75 27.77 -12.20 -4.98
C TRP A 75 27.04 -13.52 -5.29
N LEU A 76 25.74 -13.48 -5.63
CA LEU A 76 25.00 -14.64 -6.14
C LEU A 76 25.28 -14.88 -7.64
N ASP A 77 25.30 -13.82 -8.46
CA ASP A 77 25.65 -13.91 -9.89
C ASP A 77 27.08 -14.43 -10.11
N ALA A 78 28.03 -13.96 -9.31
CA ALA A 78 29.40 -14.48 -9.31
C ALA A 78 29.48 -16.00 -9.02
N ARG A 79 28.51 -16.59 -8.30
CA ARG A 79 28.39 -18.05 -8.14
C ARG A 79 27.72 -18.71 -9.34
N GLY A 80 26.63 -18.15 -9.86
CA GLY A 80 25.93 -18.68 -11.04
C GLY A 80 26.86 -18.76 -12.25
N LEU A 81 27.62 -17.69 -12.52
CA LEU A 81 28.67 -17.66 -13.54
C LEU A 81 29.77 -18.72 -13.29
N LYS A 82 30.22 -18.89 -12.03
CA LYS A 82 31.24 -19.89 -11.67
C LYS A 82 30.75 -21.33 -11.84
N ASN A 83 29.45 -21.60 -11.74
CA ASN A 83 28.86 -22.90 -12.00
C ASN A 83 28.63 -23.13 -13.50
N ALA A 84 28.22 -22.09 -14.25
CA ALA A 84 28.09 -22.16 -15.70
C ALA A 84 29.44 -22.42 -16.39
N ASN A 85 30.51 -21.76 -15.93
CA ASN A 85 31.89 -21.97 -16.37
C ASN A 85 32.44 -23.38 -16.03
N LYS A 86 31.69 -24.21 -15.30
CA LYS A 86 31.98 -25.63 -15.03
C LYS A 86 31.06 -26.61 -15.79
N GLY A 87 30.14 -26.11 -16.61
CA GLY A 87 29.14 -26.92 -17.31
C GLY A 87 27.90 -27.26 -16.48
N ASN A 88 27.76 -26.75 -15.25
CA ASN A 88 26.66 -27.11 -14.34
C ASN A 88 25.41 -26.21 -14.48
N GLY A 89 25.33 -25.39 -15.54
CA GLY A 89 24.36 -24.30 -15.64
C GLY A 89 24.56 -23.22 -14.55
N ARG A 90 23.66 -22.23 -14.47
CA ARG A 90 23.77 -21.15 -13.48
C ARG A 90 23.18 -21.47 -12.09
N LYS A 91 22.61 -22.66 -11.88
CA LYS A 91 22.01 -23.07 -10.59
C LYS A 91 23.01 -22.89 -9.43
N VAL A 92 22.60 -22.23 -8.35
CA VAL A 92 23.44 -21.91 -7.17
C VAL A 92 23.08 -22.79 -5.96
N GLY A 93 21.80 -23.08 -5.76
CA GLY A 93 21.33 -23.91 -4.65
C GLY A 93 19.86 -24.28 -4.73
N ARG A 94 19.30 -24.77 -3.61
CA ARG A 94 17.89 -25.17 -3.47
C ARG A 94 17.01 -24.00 -3.07
N ARG A 95 17.39 -23.25 -2.02
CA ARG A 95 16.61 -22.12 -1.46
C ARG A 95 17.46 -20.88 -1.24
N LEU A 96 16.92 -19.71 -1.58
CA LEU A 96 17.42 -18.40 -1.15
C LEU A 96 16.46 -17.74 -0.16
N TYR A 97 17.00 -17.21 0.94
CA TYR A 97 16.32 -16.25 1.80
C TYR A 97 16.86 -14.84 1.57
N ILE A 98 15.98 -13.86 1.44
CA ILE A 98 16.30 -12.42 1.48
C ILE A 98 15.50 -11.85 2.65
N TYR A 99 16.20 -11.48 3.73
CA TYR A 99 15.62 -10.79 4.87
C TYR A 99 16.16 -9.37 4.96
N ILE A 100 15.27 -8.40 5.12
CA ILE A 100 15.63 -6.98 5.18
C ILE A 100 14.77 -6.26 6.23
N ALA A 101 15.40 -5.45 7.08
CA ALA A 101 14.74 -4.45 7.92
C ALA A 101 15.39 -3.07 7.80
N GLY A 102 14.56 -2.02 7.93
CA GLY A 102 15.00 -0.62 7.93
C GLY A 102 13.99 0.35 7.31
N HIS A 103 14.41 1.60 7.08
CA HIS A 103 13.64 2.56 6.29
C HIS A 103 13.52 2.10 4.84
N GLY A 104 12.28 1.92 4.40
CA GLY A 104 11.96 1.57 3.02
C GLY A 104 10.85 2.44 2.44
N PHE A 105 10.63 2.22 1.15
CA PHE A 105 9.55 2.82 0.39
C PHE A 105 9.06 1.81 -0.65
N SER A 106 7.90 2.10 -1.24
CA SER A 106 7.36 1.36 -2.37
C SER A 106 7.32 2.28 -3.59
N PRO A 107 7.82 1.86 -4.77
CA PRO A 107 7.63 2.60 -6.02
C PRO A 107 6.24 2.34 -6.60
N VAL A 108 5.85 1.07 -6.72
CA VAL A 108 4.57 0.57 -7.25
C VAL A 108 4.01 -0.54 -6.35
N MET A 109 2.72 -0.88 -6.51
CA MET A 109 2.05 -1.97 -5.77
C MET A 109 2.91 -3.24 -5.70
N ARG A 110 2.93 -3.86 -4.51
CA ARG A 110 3.62 -5.13 -4.20
C ARG A 110 5.15 -5.14 -4.41
N GLN A 111 5.76 -4.01 -4.76
CA GLN A 111 7.22 -3.86 -4.78
C GLN A 111 7.72 -3.02 -3.60
N GLY A 112 8.81 -3.49 -2.99
CA GLY A 112 9.50 -2.85 -1.87
C GLY A 112 10.95 -2.50 -2.19
N CYS A 113 11.39 -1.36 -1.68
CA CYS A 113 12.76 -0.83 -1.82
C CYS A 113 13.33 -0.48 -0.44
N LEU A 114 14.62 -0.76 -0.25
CA LEU A 114 15.37 -0.39 0.95
C LEU A 114 16.16 0.89 0.70
N LEU A 115 16.09 1.88 1.61
CA LEU A 115 17.04 2.99 1.63
C LEU A 115 18.35 2.50 2.26
N ALA A 116 19.49 2.77 1.64
CA ALA A 116 20.79 2.46 2.23
C ALA A 116 21.18 3.48 3.32
N GLY A 117 22.12 3.13 4.21
CA GLY A 117 22.55 4.03 5.29
C GLY A 117 23.15 5.36 4.83
N ASN A 118 23.55 5.48 3.55
CA ASN A 118 24.04 6.70 2.92
C ASN A 118 23.00 7.49 2.10
N ALA A 119 21.74 7.06 2.07
CA ALA A 119 20.64 7.85 1.52
C ALA A 119 20.41 9.14 2.32
N SER A 120 19.79 10.12 1.69
CA SER A 120 19.35 11.38 2.30
C SER A 120 18.07 11.88 1.63
N PRO A 121 17.38 12.90 2.18
CA PRO A 121 16.25 13.55 1.49
C PRO A 121 16.59 14.11 0.10
N THR A 122 17.87 14.34 -0.20
CA THR A 122 18.37 14.82 -1.50
C THR A 122 19.01 13.74 -2.37
N GLN A 123 19.22 12.52 -1.84
CA GLN A 123 19.92 11.41 -2.50
C GLN A 123 19.16 10.08 -2.30
N VAL A 124 17.84 10.10 -2.55
CA VAL A 124 16.95 8.93 -2.46
C VAL A 124 17.31 7.78 -3.43
N ASN A 125 18.14 8.07 -4.45
CA ASN A 125 18.68 7.07 -5.39
C ASN A 125 19.80 6.19 -4.78
N ALA A 126 20.19 6.43 -3.53
CA ALA A 126 20.95 5.48 -2.71
C ALA A 126 20.02 4.42 -2.09
N ASN A 127 19.24 3.74 -2.95
CA ASN A 127 18.33 2.67 -2.59
C ASN A 127 18.72 1.34 -3.27
N ILE A 128 18.08 0.26 -2.84
CA ILE A 128 18.10 -1.05 -3.49
C ILE A 128 16.65 -1.43 -3.84
N GLY A 129 16.39 -1.71 -5.13
CA GLY A 129 15.12 -2.28 -5.61
C GLY A 129 15.03 -3.76 -5.26
N VAL A 130 14.62 -4.08 -4.03
CA VAL A 130 14.69 -5.44 -3.48
C VAL A 130 13.80 -6.41 -4.25
N SER A 131 12.55 -6.01 -4.54
CA SER A 131 11.65 -6.82 -5.36
C SER A 131 12.18 -7.02 -6.78
N ASN A 132 12.86 -6.02 -7.37
CA ASN A 132 13.41 -6.15 -8.73
C ASN A 132 14.66 -7.04 -8.77
N TRP A 133 15.44 -7.07 -7.68
CA TRP A 133 16.50 -8.05 -7.50
C TRP A 133 15.94 -9.47 -7.30
N LEU A 134 14.80 -9.63 -6.61
CA LEU A 134 14.12 -10.92 -6.53
C LEU A 134 13.60 -11.36 -7.91
N GLU A 135 12.88 -10.49 -8.64
CA GLU A 135 12.41 -10.72 -10.02
C GLU A 135 13.59 -11.22 -10.90
N TRP A 136 14.73 -10.49 -10.90
CA TRP A 136 15.92 -10.89 -11.67
C TRP A 136 16.55 -12.21 -11.19
N LEU A 137 16.61 -12.48 -9.88
CA LEU A 137 17.15 -13.74 -9.33
C LEU A 137 16.23 -14.94 -9.60
N GLN A 138 14.93 -14.72 -9.81
CA GLN A 138 13.95 -15.71 -10.23
C GLN A 138 14.03 -15.99 -11.73
N ASP A 139 14.06 -14.94 -12.57
CA ASP A 139 14.27 -15.05 -14.03
C ASP A 139 15.59 -15.77 -14.35
N ALA A 140 16.65 -15.47 -13.59
CA ALA A 140 17.95 -16.13 -13.74
C ALA A 140 17.99 -17.54 -13.13
N ASN A 141 16.94 -17.94 -12.40
CA ASN A 141 16.67 -19.30 -11.93
C ASN A 141 17.82 -19.93 -11.12
N TYR A 142 18.45 -19.14 -10.24
CA TYR A 142 19.58 -19.57 -9.41
C TYR A 142 19.18 -20.53 -8.29
N PHE A 143 17.90 -20.56 -7.91
CA PHE A 143 17.34 -21.39 -6.85
C PHE A 143 16.03 -22.01 -7.29
N ARG A 144 15.58 -23.08 -6.62
CA ARG A 144 14.22 -23.60 -6.79
C ARG A 144 13.22 -22.86 -5.92
N GLU A 145 13.64 -22.46 -4.73
CA GLU A 145 12.79 -21.88 -3.70
C GLU A 145 13.26 -20.48 -3.30
N TYR A 146 12.34 -19.53 -3.16
CA TYR A 146 12.65 -18.14 -2.85
C TYR A 146 11.81 -17.64 -1.66
N VAL A 147 12.46 -17.00 -0.69
CA VAL A 147 11.83 -16.33 0.44
C VAL A 147 12.27 -14.87 0.48
N LEU A 148 11.34 -13.93 0.44
CA LEU A 148 11.60 -12.50 0.67
C LEU A 148 10.74 -11.99 1.83
N LEU A 149 11.40 -11.37 2.80
CA LEU A 149 10.82 -10.77 4.00
C LEU A 149 11.34 -9.34 4.13
N MET A 150 10.44 -8.36 4.14
CA MET A 150 10.80 -6.94 4.26
C MET A 150 10.07 -6.28 5.44
N ASP A 151 10.78 -6.07 6.56
CA ASP A 151 10.33 -5.24 7.67
C ASP A 151 10.68 -3.78 7.44
N CYS A 152 9.92 -3.18 6.52
CA CYS A 152 10.08 -1.83 6.03
C CYS A 152 8.71 -1.16 5.83
N CYS A 153 8.67 0.16 5.99
CA CYS A 153 7.54 0.96 5.51
C CYS A 153 7.38 0.84 3.98
N MET A 154 6.14 0.91 3.49
CA MET A 154 5.81 0.90 2.06
C MET A 154 5.27 2.26 1.59
N ASN A 155 5.77 3.34 2.20
CA ASN A 155 5.46 4.73 1.85
C ASN A 155 5.67 5.02 0.34
N ARG A 156 4.85 5.89 -0.25
CA ARG A 156 5.14 6.45 -1.60
C ARG A 156 6.29 7.47 -1.52
N VAL A 157 7.31 7.33 -2.37
CA VAL A 157 8.38 8.32 -2.56
C VAL A 157 8.53 8.63 -4.06
N LEU A 158 8.01 9.78 -4.49
CA LEU A 158 7.81 10.11 -5.91
C LEU A 158 9.11 10.37 -6.71
N VAL A 159 10.21 10.68 -6.03
CA VAL A 159 11.55 10.88 -6.61
C VAL A 159 12.41 9.62 -6.66
N ALA A 160 12.08 8.60 -5.86
CA ALA A 160 12.96 7.46 -5.65
C ALA A 160 12.71 6.40 -6.73
N THR A 161 13.51 6.44 -7.79
CA THR A 161 13.46 5.39 -8.82
C THR A 161 14.11 4.11 -8.25
N PRO A 162 13.45 2.94 -8.33
CA PRO A 162 14.10 1.67 -8.06
C PRO A 162 15.13 1.44 -9.16
N MET A 163 16.42 1.39 -8.79
CA MET A 163 17.45 1.11 -9.78
C MET A 163 17.40 -0.37 -10.15
N PRO A 164 17.37 -0.72 -11.46
CA PRO A 164 17.43 -2.11 -11.89
C PRO A 164 18.76 -2.74 -11.47
N ALA A 165 18.78 -4.07 -11.37
CA ALA A 165 19.99 -4.83 -11.08
C ALA A 165 21.10 -4.46 -12.10
N PRO A 166 22.31 -4.05 -11.66
CA PRO A 166 23.41 -3.60 -12.53
C PRO A 166 24.17 -4.77 -13.17
N VAL A 167 23.42 -5.78 -13.61
CA VAL A 167 23.89 -7.04 -14.20
C VAL A 167 23.07 -7.32 -15.47
N VAL A 168 23.66 -8.01 -16.44
CA VAL A 168 22.98 -8.31 -17.71
C VAL A 168 21.74 -9.18 -17.43
N PRO A 169 20.55 -8.84 -17.95
CA PRO A 169 19.37 -9.70 -17.88
C PRO A 169 19.68 -11.09 -18.45
N TYR A 170 19.41 -12.12 -17.66
CA TYR A 170 19.51 -13.52 -18.06
C TYR A 170 18.20 -14.20 -17.65
N VAL A 171 17.51 -14.77 -18.64
CA VAL A 171 16.24 -15.47 -18.45
C VAL A 171 16.48 -16.93 -18.77
N ASP A 172 16.28 -17.79 -17.79
CA ASP A 172 16.26 -19.24 -17.94
C ASP A 172 14.86 -19.70 -18.37
N SER A 173 14.74 -20.86 -19.03
CA SER A 173 13.46 -21.35 -19.55
C SER A 173 12.61 -22.12 -18.53
N GLU A 174 13.22 -22.60 -17.45
CA GLU A 174 12.49 -23.22 -16.33
C GLU A 174 11.97 -22.13 -15.37
N PRO A 175 10.68 -22.10 -15.00
CA PRO A 175 10.17 -21.16 -13.99
C PRO A 175 10.71 -21.50 -12.58
N PRO A 176 10.77 -20.52 -11.66
CA PRO A 176 11.02 -20.78 -10.24
C PRO A 176 9.92 -21.68 -9.66
N PHE A 177 10.25 -22.54 -8.69
CA PHE A 177 9.32 -23.55 -8.19
C PHE A 177 8.39 -23.00 -7.09
N ALA A 178 8.92 -22.77 -5.88
CA ALA A 178 8.12 -22.35 -4.73
C ALA A 178 8.57 -21.01 -4.17
N THR A 179 7.63 -20.10 -3.90
CA THR A 179 7.95 -18.71 -3.52
C THR A 179 7.10 -18.23 -2.35
N PHE A 180 7.75 -17.54 -1.40
CA PHE A 180 7.08 -16.80 -0.32
C PHE A 180 7.61 -15.36 -0.28
N VAL A 181 6.72 -14.37 -0.44
CA VAL A 181 7.07 -12.95 -0.38
C VAL A 181 6.09 -12.22 0.53
N ALA A 182 6.61 -11.62 1.61
CA ALA A 182 5.81 -10.86 2.56
C ALA A 182 6.47 -9.53 2.94
N LEU A 183 5.69 -8.47 2.93
CA LEU A 183 6.07 -7.10 3.28
C LEU A 183 5.34 -6.72 4.58
N ALA A 184 6.04 -6.13 5.54
CA ALA A 184 5.47 -5.78 6.86
C ALA A 184 4.30 -4.80 6.81
N ALA A 185 4.24 -3.96 5.77
CA ALA A 185 3.17 -3.00 5.54
C ALA A 185 2.55 -3.19 4.16
N GLN A 186 1.24 -2.98 4.07
CA GLN A 186 0.58 -2.73 2.78
C GLN A 186 0.94 -1.32 2.33
N ARG A 187 1.15 -1.12 1.02
CA ARG A 187 1.33 0.21 0.44
C ARG A 187 0.05 1.05 0.68
N PRO A 188 0.12 2.37 0.93
CA PRO A 188 1.30 3.22 1.11
C PRO A 188 1.71 3.40 2.59
N LEU A 189 1.48 2.41 3.44
CA LEU A 189 1.48 2.55 4.90
C LEU A 189 2.85 2.27 5.54
N LYS A 190 2.99 2.65 6.82
CA LYS A 190 4.16 2.40 7.66
C LYS A 190 4.14 0.99 8.26
N ALA A 191 5.33 0.40 8.43
CA ALA A 191 5.58 -0.64 9.42
C ALA A 191 5.99 0.01 10.75
N VAL A 192 5.96 -0.71 11.87
CA VAL A 192 6.30 -0.17 13.20
C VAL A 192 7.14 -1.14 14.02
N GLU A 193 8.00 -0.58 14.87
CA GLU A 193 8.82 -1.29 15.85
C GLU A 193 8.28 -1.09 17.27
N VAL A 194 8.29 -2.15 18.08
CA VAL A 194 7.78 -2.13 19.47
C VAL A 194 8.79 -2.77 20.43
N ALA A 195 8.78 -2.33 21.69
CA ALA A 195 9.51 -3.01 22.76
C ALA A 195 8.87 -4.36 23.08
N ILE A 196 9.66 -5.43 23.02
CA ILE A 196 9.23 -6.80 23.29
C ILE A 196 9.62 -7.20 24.72
N PRO A 197 8.66 -7.37 25.67
CA PRO A 197 8.99 -7.69 27.06
C PRO A 197 9.70 -9.03 27.24
N SER A 198 9.42 -10.01 26.36
CA SER A 198 9.99 -11.36 26.41
C SER A 198 11.42 -11.47 25.87
N ASP A 199 11.92 -10.49 25.11
CA ASP A 199 13.36 -10.28 24.88
C ASP A 199 13.83 -8.98 25.55
N LYS A 200 13.57 -8.90 26.87
CA LYS A 200 14.16 -7.91 27.79
C LYS A 200 13.89 -6.45 27.43
N GLY A 201 12.84 -6.17 26.66
CA GLY A 201 12.49 -4.82 26.20
C GLY A 201 13.28 -4.33 24.98
N LYS A 202 14.00 -5.21 24.27
CA LYS A 202 14.54 -4.86 22.94
C LYS A 202 13.42 -4.42 22.00
N PHE A 203 13.75 -3.53 21.08
CA PHE A 203 12.85 -3.15 19.99
C PHE A 203 12.96 -4.16 18.86
N HIS A 204 11.82 -4.49 18.27
CA HIS A 204 11.68 -5.38 17.11
C HIS A 204 10.57 -4.86 16.20
N GLY A 205 10.74 -5.00 14.89
CA GLY A 205 9.65 -4.86 13.93
C GLY A 205 8.51 -5.82 14.24
N VAL A 206 7.27 -5.32 14.30
CA VAL A 206 6.09 -6.13 14.66
C VAL A 206 5.92 -7.33 13.73
N PHE A 207 6.23 -7.15 12.45
CA PHE A 207 6.17 -8.20 11.43
C PHE A 207 7.23 -9.27 11.65
N THR A 208 8.49 -8.90 11.89
CA THR A 208 9.58 -9.86 12.13
C THR A 208 9.38 -10.62 13.42
N TRP A 209 8.94 -9.95 14.49
CA TRP A 209 8.61 -10.66 15.73
C TRP A 209 7.46 -11.66 15.54
N ALA A 210 6.41 -11.28 14.80
CA ALA A 210 5.34 -12.21 14.43
C ALA A 210 5.87 -13.38 13.57
N PHE A 211 6.72 -13.14 12.58
CA PHE A 211 7.34 -14.18 11.74
C PHE A 211 8.16 -15.17 12.58
N LEU A 212 9.01 -14.67 13.48
CA LEU A 212 9.81 -15.51 14.39
C LEU A 212 8.91 -16.37 15.30
N LYS A 213 7.78 -15.85 15.79
CA LYS A 213 6.80 -16.66 16.55
C LYS A 213 6.07 -17.67 15.69
N GLY A 214 5.84 -17.36 14.41
CA GLY A 214 5.39 -18.34 13.42
C GLY A 214 6.34 -19.55 13.34
N LEU A 215 7.64 -19.28 13.19
CA LEU A 215 8.72 -20.28 13.11
C LEU A 215 8.96 -21.04 14.43
N GLU A 216 8.64 -20.44 15.59
CA GLU A 216 8.66 -21.12 16.89
C GLU A 216 7.48 -22.08 17.12
N GLY A 217 6.50 -22.11 16.19
CA GLY A 217 5.38 -23.05 16.23
C GLY A 217 4.00 -22.38 16.32
N ALA A 218 3.88 -21.05 16.29
CA ALA A 218 2.57 -20.40 16.23
C ALA A 218 1.92 -20.46 14.84
N ALA A 219 2.74 -20.67 13.78
CA ALA A 219 2.28 -20.94 12.42
C ALA A 219 2.34 -22.44 12.06
N ALA A 220 2.44 -23.32 13.06
CA ALA A 220 2.42 -24.76 12.83
C ALA A 220 0.97 -25.22 12.58
N ASN A 221 0.74 -25.86 11.44
CA ASN A 221 -0.54 -26.49 11.14
C ASN A 221 -0.76 -27.75 12.02
N ARG A 222 -1.93 -28.39 11.89
CA ARG A 222 -2.32 -29.61 12.64
C ARG A 222 -1.38 -30.82 12.52
N TYR A 223 -0.39 -30.78 11.62
CA TYR A 223 0.64 -31.82 11.44
C TYR A 223 2.03 -31.41 12.00
N GLY A 224 2.13 -30.27 12.68
CA GLY A 224 3.41 -29.73 13.19
C GLY A 224 4.31 -29.18 12.07
N ILE A 225 3.73 -28.78 10.94
CA ILE A 225 4.45 -28.24 9.79
C ILE A 225 4.19 -26.74 9.68
N VAL A 226 5.26 -25.96 9.51
CA VAL A 226 5.20 -24.54 9.15
C VAL A 226 5.55 -24.42 7.67
N ASN A 227 4.61 -24.02 6.82
CA ASN A 227 4.84 -23.78 5.39
C ASN A 227 4.42 -22.36 4.97
N GLY A 228 4.61 -22.01 3.70
CA GLY A 228 4.25 -20.68 3.19
C GLY A 228 2.80 -20.29 3.50
N HIS A 229 1.86 -21.20 3.27
CA HIS A 229 0.44 -20.94 3.55
C HIS A 229 0.12 -20.75 5.04
N SER A 230 0.58 -21.67 5.91
CA SER A 230 0.33 -21.54 7.35
C SER A 230 1.04 -20.32 7.96
N MET A 231 2.20 -19.94 7.42
CA MET A 231 2.89 -18.70 7.77
C MET A 231 2.13 -17.44 7.31
N ALA A 232 1.59 -17.43 6.10
CA ALA A 232 0.78 -16.31 5.59
C ALA A 232 -0.49 -16.11 6.42
N ASN A 233 -1.21 -17.19 6.71
CA ASN A 233 -2.42 -17.19 7.55
C ASN A 233 -2.12 -16.69 8.97
N TRP A 234 -1.04 -17.15 9.59
CA TRP A 234 -0.56 -16.62 10.86
C TRP A 234 -0.24 -15.12 10.78
N LEU A 235 0.58 -14.68 9.82
CA LEU A 235 1.03 -13.29 9.70
C LEU A 235 -0.12 -12.29 9.44
N ARG A 236 -1.13 -12.68 8.64
CA ARG A 236 -2.36 -11.90 8.40
C ARG A 236 -3.13 -11.57 9.67
N ASN A 237 -3.00 -12.41 10.70
CA ASN A 237 -3.76 -12.31 11.95
C ASN A 237 -2.89 -11.80 13.11
N ALA A 238 -1.62 -12.21 13.18
CA ALA A 238 -0.72 -11.87 14.28
C ALA A 238 -0.36 -10.36 14.35
N VAL A 239 -0.18 -9.68 13.22
CA VAL A 239 0.31 -8.28 13.22
C VAL A 239 -0.59 -7.34 14.02
N TYR A 240 -1.92 -7.38 13.83
CA TYR A 240 -2.82 -6.41 14.45
C TYR A 240 -2.83 -6.44 16.00
N PRO A 241 -2.92 -7.62 16.68
CA PRO A 241 -2.86 -7.65 18.14
C PRO A 241 -1.51 -7.28 18.76
N TRP A 242 -0.40 -7.31 18.01
CA TRP A 242 0.92 -6.82 18.46
C TRP A 242 1.06 -5.28 18.37
N LEU A 243 0.24 -4.58 17.58
CA LEU A 243 0.21 -3.12 17.53
C LEU A 243 -0.25 -2.51 18.86
N THR A 244 0.36 -1.40 19.30
CA THR A 244 -0.12 -0.64 20.46
C THR A 244 -1.45 0.07 20.17
N PRO A 245 -2.22 0.53 21.19
CA PRO A 245 -3.44 1.30 20.96
C PRO A 245 -3.21 2.56 20.10
N ALA A 246 -2.05 3.21 20.21
CA ALA A 246 -1.68 4.36 19.38
C ALA A 246 -1.43 3.94 17.92
N ASP A 247 -0.69 2.85 17.68
CA ASP A 247 -0.45 2.32 16.34
C ASP A 247 -1.72 1.82 15.65
N ARG A 248 -2.70 1.33 16.43
CA ARG A 248 -4.03 0.98 15.90
C ARG A 248 -4.81 2.23 15.49
N ALA A 249 -4.72 3.33 16.25
CA ALA A 249 -5.40 4.60 15.94
C ALA A 249 -4.68 5.47 14.88
N ASP A 250 -3.38 5.31 14.65
CA ASP A 250 -2.71 5.94 13.50
C ASP A 250 -3.06 5.19 12.21
N THR A 251 -3.97 5.74 11.42
CA THR A 251 -4.33 5.15 10.13
C THR A 251 -3.19 5.21 9.11
N ASP A 252 -2.04 5.85 9.37
CA ASP A 252 -0.85 5.74 8.51
C ASP A 252 0.02 4.50 8.82
N VAL A 253 -0.28 3.75 9.90
CA VAL A 253 0.33 2.44 10.23
C VAL A 253 -0.47 1.28 9.64
N SER A 254 0.21 0.33 9.01
CA SER A 254 -0.42 -0.87 8.44
C SER A 254 -0.98 -1.79 9.51
N LYS A 255 -2.23 -2.25 9.34
CA LYS A 255 -2.89 -3.17 10.27
C LYS A 255 -2.62 -4.65 9.98
N GLN A 256 -2.17 -4.95 8.76
CA GLN A 256 -1.83 -6.29 8.26
C GLN A 256 -0.58 -6.18 7.35
N PRO A 257 0.17 -7.27 7.13
CA PRO A 257 1.23 -7.33 6.13
C PRO A 257 0.64 -7.49 4.72
N GLU A 258 1.41 -7.15 3.69
CA GLU A 258 1.12 -7.55 2.31
C GLU A 258 1.80 -8.90 2.03
N ILE A 259 1.01 -9.96 1.92
CA ILE A 259 1.46 -11.24 1.38
C ILE A 259 1.37 -11.15 -0.14
N VAL A 260 2.52 -11.02 -0.80
CA VAL A 260 2.64 -10.84 -2.26
C VAL A 260 2.63 -12.19 -2.98
N ALA A 261 3.23 -13.21 -2.37
CA ALA A 261 3.22 -14.60 -2.84
C ALA A 261 3.31 -15.55 -1.65
N GLU A 262 2.62 -16.69 -1.73
CA GLU A 262 2.72 -17.79 -0.76
C GLU A 262 2.61 -19.13 -1.49
N ASP A 263 3.31 -20.15 -0.98
CA ASP A 263 3.26 -21.50 -1.53
C ASP A 263 3.28 -22.53 -0.38
N ALA A 264 2.32 -23.46 -0.40
CA ALA A 264 2.23 -24.55 0.56
C ALA A 264 3.38 -25.58 0.44
N ALA A 265 4.04 -25.68 -0.72
CA ALA A 265 5.23 -26.50 -0.93
C ALA A 265 6.49 -25.92 -0.25
N LEU A 266 6.53 -24.60 0.00
CA LEU A 266 7.64 -23.97 0.70
C LEU A 266 7.54 -24.23 2.21
N VAL A 267 8.12 -25.35 2.65
CA VAL A 267 8.18 -25.71 4.08
C VAL A 267 9.31 -24.97 4.79
N PHE A 268 9.00 -24.21 5.84
CA PHE A 268 9.97 -23.56 6.72
C PHE A 268 10.49 -24.51 7.81
N ALA A 269 9.62 -25.32 8.41
CA ALA A 269 9.96 -26.25 9.48
C ALA A 269 8.95 -27.42 9.58
N THR A 270 9.38 -28.54 10.15
CA THR A 270 8.60 -29.78 10.32
C THR A 270 8.81 -30.36 11.72
N GLY A 271 7.79 -31.00 12.29
CA GLY A 271 7.86 -31.57 13.65
C GLY A 271 7.88 -30.52 14.76
N VAL A 272 7.39 -29.31 14.48
CA VAL A 272 7.34 -28.21 15.44
C VAL A 272 6.08 -28.34 16.30
N ALA A 273 6.26 -28.37 17.63
CA ALA A 273 5.14 -28.37 18.55
C ALA A 273 4.42 -27.00 18.54
N PRO A 274 3.07 -26.95 18.62
CA PRO A 274 2.32 -25.68 18.64
C PRO A 274 2.74 -24.76 19.79
N LEU A 275 3.13 -23.53 19.47
CA LEU A 275 3.62 -22.56 20.46
C LEU A 275 2.52 -22.17 21.45
N GLN A 276 2.83 -22.25 22.74
CA GLN A 276 1.89 -22.01 23.84
C GLN A 276 2.09 -20.62 24.45
N PHE A 277 1.05 -19.78 24.39
CA PHE A 277 1.03 -18.44 24.96
C PHE A 277 0.40 -18.41 26.35
N LYS A 278 0.87 -17.50 27.21
CA LYS A 278 0.36 -17.30 28.57
C LYS A 278 -0.82 -16.33 28.54
N VAL A 279 -2.01 -16.89 28.69
CA VAL A 279 -3.28 -16.14 28.65
C VAL A 279 -3.78 -15.92 30.07
N THR A 280 -3.98 -14.66 30.46
CA THR A 280 -4.70 -14.30 31.68
C THR A 280 -6.17 -14.05 31.34
N LEU A 281 -7.09 -14.82 31.91
CA LEU A 281 -8.52 -14.49 31.90
C LEU A 281 -8.86 -13.69 33.16
N LYS A 282 -9.54 -12.55 33.02
CA LYS A 282 -10.15 -11.78 34.11
C LYS A 282 -11.66 -11.91 34.04
N PHE A 283 -12.29 -12.30 35.14
CA PHE A 283 -13.74 -12.49 35.24
C PHE A 283 -14.38 -11.40 36.10
N PRO A 284 -15.56 -10.87 35.72
CA PRO A 284 -16.38 -9.99 36.55
C PRO A 284 -16.78 -10.65 37.88
N THR A 285 -17.12 -9.83 38.88
CA THR A 285 -17.36 -10.29 40.26
C THR A 285 -18.57 -11.21 40.40
N ASP A 286 -19.62 -11.01 39.60
CA ASP A 286 -20.81 -11.85 39.55
C ASP A 286 -20.60 -13.17 38.80
N ALA A 287 -19.50 -13.28 38.04
CA ALA A 287 -19.09 -14.48 37.32
C ALA A 287 -18.17 -15.39 38.16
N VAL A 288 -17.62 -14.91 39.28
CA VAL A 288 -16.70 -15.68 40.15
C VAL A 288 -17.38 -16.90 40.76
N ASP A 289 -16.64 -18.00 40.90
CA ASP A 289 -17.06 -19.31 41.42
C ASP A 289 -18.25 -19.98 40.67
N LYS A 290 -18.63 -19.44 39.50
CA LYS A 290 -19.57 -20.07 38.56
C LYS A 290 -18.86 -20.94 37.51
N PRO A 291 -19.56 -21.92 36.90
CA PRO A 291 -19.01 -22.75 35.82
C PRO A 291 -18.62 -21.93 34.60
N VAL A 292 -17.45 -22.24 34.05
CA VAL A 292 -16.90 -21.66 32.81
C VAL A 292 -16.71 -22.76 31.79
N ARG A 293 -16.96 -22.44 30.52
CA ARG A 293 -16.63 -23.25 29.35
C ARG A 293 -15.67 -22.46 28.44
N LEU A 294 -14.51 -23.02 28.12
CA LEU A 294 -13.57 -22.47 27.15
C LEU A 294 -13.62 -23.30 25.87
N TRP A 295 -14.27 -22.76 24.85
CA TRP A 295 -14.47 -23.37 23.54
C TRP A 295 -13.25 -23.15 22.64
N SER A 296 -12.78 -24.20 21.98
CA SER A 296 -11.65 -24.16 21.05
C SER A 296 -11.68 -25.29 20.00
N GLY A 297 -10.96 -25.11 18.89
CA GLY A 297 -10.70 -26.15 17.89
C GLY A 297 -11.83 -26.40 16.87
N THR A 298 -11.61 -27.40 16.01
CA THR A 298 -12.48 -27.76 14.88
C THR A 298 -12.72 -29.28 14.85
N PRO A 299 -13.96 -29.76 15.09
CA PRO A 299 -15.11 -29.02 15.61
C PRO A 299 -14.86 -28.50 17.05
N PRO A 300 -15.58 -27.46 17.50
CA PRO A 300 -15.36 -26.85 18.81
C PRO A 300 -15.57 -27.82 19.98
N ARG A 301 -14.71 -27.72 21.00
CA ARG A 301 -14.83 -28.47 22.27
C ARG A 301 -14.63 -27.52 23.45
N ALA A 302 -15.37 -27.75 24.54
CA ALA A 302 -15.27 -26.98 25.78
C ALA A 302 -14.33 -27.64 26.80
N GLU A 303 -13.33 -26.90 27.28
CA GLU A 303 -12.71 -27.17 28.59
C GLU A 303 -13.60 -26.57 29.69
N ALA A 304 -13.98 -27.35 30.71
CA ALA A 304 -14.79 -26.88 31.83
C ALA A 304 -13.93 -26.58 33.07
N PHE A 305 -14.14 -25.43 33.72
CA PHE A 305 -13.51 -25.07 34.99
C PHE A 305 -14.37 -24.09 35.79
N GLN A 306 -14.02 -23.82 37.05
CA GLN A 306 -14.69 -22.79 37.87
C GLN A 306 -14.01 -21.43 37.72
N ALA A 307 -14.82 -20.37 37.59
CA ALA A 307 -14.36 -19.00 37.45
C ALA A 307 -13.64 -18.49 38.69
N LYS A 308 -12.63 -17.63 38.50
CA LYS A 308 -11.98 -16.84 39.55
C LYS A 308 -11.68 -15.47 38.99
N ALA A 309 -11.64 -14.43 39.83
CA ALA A 309 -11.37 -13.06 39.39
C ALA A 309 -10.13 -12.91 38.48
N ARG A 310 -9.14 -13.81 38.64
CA ARG A 310 -8.06 -14.02 37.68
C ARG A 310 -7.74 -15.51 37.52
N ILE A 311 -7.66 -15.99 36.28
CA ILE A 311 -7.15 -17.32 35.91
C ILE A 311 -6.00 -17.15 34.91
N VAL A 312 -5.03 -18.06 34.94
CA VAL A 312 -3.97 -18.16 33.91
C VAL A 312 -4.06 -19.53 33.24
N ARG A 313 -3.95 -19.55 31.91
CA ARG A 313 -3.84 -20.73 31.06
C ARG A 313 -2.61 -20.63 30.15
N LYS A 314 -2.17 -21.77 29.63
CA LYS A 314 -1.31 -21.85 28.45
C LYS A 314 -2.17 -22.36 27.31
N LEU A 315 -2.25 -21.62 26.21
CA LEU A 315 -3.11 -21.92 25.06
C LEU A 315 -2.29 -21.81 23.77
N PRO A 316 -2.47 -22.70 22.77
CA PRO A 316 -1.87 -22.53 21.45
C PRO A 316 -2.45 -21.33 20.70
N ALA A 317 -1.77 -20.93 19.63
CA ALA A 317 -2.31 -20.02 18.63
C ALA A 317 -3.69 -20.48 18.12
N GLY A 318 -4.62 -19.54 17.89
CA GLY A 318 -5.94 -19.83 17.31
C GLY A 318 -7.08 -18.98 17.88
N LEU A 319 -8.32 -19.35 17.53
CA LEU A 319 -9.56 -18.70 17.98
C LEU A 319 -10.23 -19.43 19.17
N TYR A 320 -10.81 -18.66 20.08
CA TYR A 320 -11.43 -19.14 21.32
C TYR A 320 -12.72 -18.37 21.65
N VAL A 321 -13.62 -19.02 22.38
CA VAL A 321 -14.75 -18.35 23.05
C VAL A 321 -14.80 -18.82 24.51
N VAL A 322 -14.89 -17.88 25.45
CA VAL A 322 -15.12 -18.21 26.87
C VAL A 322 -16.53 -17.83 27.28
N GLU A 323 -17.24 -18.78 27.90
CA GLU A 323 -18.64 -18.69 28.28
C GLU A 323 -18.79 -18.91 29.79
N VAL A 324 -19.60 -18.09 30.45
CA VAL A 324 -20.05 -18.30 31.85
C VAL A 324 -21.58 -18.39 31.82
N PRO A 325 -22.16 -19.59 31.61
CA PRO A 325 -23.57 -19.75 31.27
C PRO A 325 -24.53 -19.11 32.29
N ASP A 326 -24.16 -19.14 33.57
CA ASP A 326 -24.99 -18.70 34.69
C ASP A 326 -24.76 -17.22 35.06
N SER A 327 -24.06 -16.47 34.19
CA SER A 327 -23.90 -15.00 34.21
C SER A 327 -24.16 -14.36 32.82
N GLY A 328 -24.49 -15.12 31.79
CA GLY A 328 -24.69 -14.59 30.42
C GLY A 328 -23.41 -14.13 29.70
N TYR A 329 -22.21 -14.25 30.30
CA TYR A 329 -20.98 -13.85 29.61
C TYR A 329 -20.62 -14.84 28.49
N ARG A 330 -20.29 -14.31 27.32
CA ARG A 330 -19.86 -15.03 26.12
C ARG A 330 -18.88 -14.15 25.34
N GLN A 331 -17.59 -14.30 25.65
CA GLN A 331 -16.51 -13.46 25.12
C GLN A 331 -15.72 -14.19 24.03
N GLY A 332 -15.71 -13.62 22.82
CA GLY A 332 -14.81 -14.07 21.75
C GLY A 332 -13.40 -13.50 21.91
N PHE A 333 -12.37 -14.27 21.58
CA PHE A 333 -10.98 -13.77 21.51
C PHE A 333 -10.08 -14.62 20.61
N GLU A 334 -8.96 -14.03 20.16
CA GLU A 334 -7.90 -14.72 19.44
C GLU A 334 -6.60 -14.73 20.25
N ILE A 335 -5.81 -15.79 20.11
CA ILE A 335 -4.50 -15.93 20.76
C ILE A 335 -3.40 -15.90 19.69
N VAL A 336 -2.62 -14.83 19.71
CA VAL A 336 -1.40 -14.65 18.90
C VAL A 336 -0.19 -14.16 19.73
N ARG A 337 -0.38 -13.94 21.04
CA ARG A 337 0.65 -13.52 22.00
C ARG A 337 0.21 -13.77 23.44
N ASP A 338 1.13 -13.56 24.38
CA ASP A 338 0.79 -13.40 25.80
C ASP A 338 -0.14 -12.18 25.98
N GLU A 339 -1.28 -12.38 26.65
CA GLU A 339 -2.42 -11.45 26.66
C GLU A 339 -3.16 -11.51 28.01
N THR A 340 -3.87 -10.44 28.35
CA THR A 340 -4.92 -10.46 29.37
C THR A 340 -6.27 -10.20 28.72
N VAL A 341 -7.10 -11.23 28.61
CA VAL A 341 -8.49 -11.11 28.16
C VAL A 341 -9.36 -10.72 29.35
N VAL A 342 -10.17 -9.67 29.19
CA VAL A 342 -11.24 -9.33 30.13
C VAL A 342 -12.52 -9.94 29.57
N VAL A 343 -13.20 -10.78 30.36
CA VAL A 343 -14.51 -11.30 30.00
C VAL A 343 -15.53 -10.20 30.28
N ALA A 344 -16.13 -9.62 29.23
CA ALA A 344 -17.08 -8.52 29.36
C ALA A 344 -18.29 -8.64 28.44
N GLU A 345 -18.12 -9.24 27.25
CA GLU A 345 -19.21 -9.49 26.31
C GLU A 345 -20.29 -10.40 26.91
N GLN A 346 -21.54 -9.97 26.76
CA GLN A 346 -22.76 -10.69 27.13
C GLN A 346 -23.37 -11.34 25.89
N GLY A 347 -23.96 -12.52 26.04
CA GLY A 347 -24.56 -13.24 24.93
C GLY A 347 -25.35 -14.49 25.33
N PRO A 348 -26.07 -15.11 24.39
CA PRO A 348 -26.86 -16.29 24.65
C PRO A 348 -25.98 -17.50 24.99
N LYS A 349 -26.48 -18.35 25.91
CA LYS A 349 -25.86 -19.63 26.29
C LYS A 349 -25.63 -20.51 25.07
N VAL A 350 -24.46 -21.15 25.00
CA VAL A 350 -24.08 -22.02 23.88
C VAL A 350 -24.92 -23.29 23.88
N ILE A 351 -25.62 -23.54 22.77
CA ILE A 351 -26.37 -24.78 22.54
C ILE A 351 -25.57 -25.65 21.57
N GLU A 352 -25.00 -26.75 22.06
CA GLU A 352 -24.07 -27.59 21.28
C GLU A 352 -24.66 -28.08 19.95
N ALA A 353 -23.86 -27.92 18.88
CA ALA A 353 -24.20 -28.31 17.52
C ALA A 353 -23.42 -29.57 17.09
N ALA A 354 -23.99 -30.36 16.19
CA ALA A 354 -23.25 -31.46 15.56
C ALA A 354 -22.22 -30.89 14.58
N ALA A 355 -21.11 -31.58 14.35
CA ALA A 355 -20.11 -31.13 13.37
C ALA A 355 -20.64 -31.04 11.92
N ALA A 356 -21.76 -31.71 11.63
CA ALA A 356 -22.49 -31.64 10.35
C ALA A 356 -23.66 -30.64 10.37
N ASP A 357 -23.91 -29.92 11.47
CA ASP A 357 -24.86 -28.82 11.47
C ASP A 357 -24.26 -27.64 10.69
N MET A 358 -24.88 -27.29 9.58
CA MET A 358 -24.57 -26.09 8.79
C MET A 358 -25.37 -24.88 9.26
N PHE A 359 -24.80 -23.68 9.06
CA PHE A 359 -25.32 -22.38 9.44
C PHE A 359 -25.09 -21.38 8.31
N ASP A 360 -26.08 -20.52 8.05
CA ASP A 360 -25.95 -19.42 7.11
C ASP A 360 -25.45 -18.19 7.86
N PHE A 361 -24.26 -17.73 7.49
CA PHE A 361 -23.50 -16.69 8.15
C PHE A 361 -23.37 -15.48 7.23
N GLU A 362 -24.07 -14.40 7.56
CA GLU A 362 -24.17 -13.22 6.70
C GLU A 362 -23.70 -11.94 7.39
N ILE A 363 -22.90 -11.16 6.67
CA ILE A 363 -22.44 -9.84 7.07
C ILE A 363 -22.65 -8.89 5.89
N GLY A 364 -23.51 -7.89 6.06
CA GLY A 364 -23.72 -6.80 5.12
C GLY A 364 -23.26 -5.46 5.70
N VAL A 365 -22.14 -4.92 5.21
CA VAL A 365 -21.59 -3.62 5.63
C VAL A 365 -21.18 -2.84 4.38
N LYS A 366 -22.02 -1.89 3.97
CA LYS A 366 -21.85 -1.13 2.72
C LYS A 366 -20.46 -0.48 2.61
N ASN A 367 -19.83 -0.72 1.46
CA ASN A 367 -18.54 -0.15 1.08
C ASN A 367 -17.38 -0.56 2.05
N ALA A 368 -17.44 -1.78 2.59
CA ALA A 368 -16.40 -2.36 3.45
C ALA A 368 -15.75 -3.58 2.80
N GLU A 369 -14.48 -3.85 3.11
CA GLU A 369 -13.87 -5.17 2.91
C GLU A 369 -14.30 -6.07 4.08
N ILE A 370 -14.82 -7.27 3.78
CA ILE A 370 -15.27 -8.25 4.77
C ILE A 370 -14.53 -9.57 4.51
N SER A 371 -14.03 -10.23 5.55
CA SER A 371 -13.52 -11.59 5.45
C SER A 371 -13.92 -12.48 6.62
N ILE A 372 -13.94 -13.79 6.37
CA ILE A 372 -14.15 -14.85 7.36
C ILE A 372 -12.86 -15.66 7.48
N VAL A 373 -12.41 -15.82 8.73
CA VAL A 373 -11.20 -16.55 9.10
C VAL A 373 -11.58 -17.74 10.01
N ALA A 374 -11.02 -18.92 9.76
CA ALA A 374 -11.24 -20.13 10.53
C ALA A 374 -10.44 -20.17 11.84
N ALA A 375 -10.70 -21.17 12.69
CA ALA A 375 -10.06 -21.36 13.99
C ALA A 375 -8.53 -21.54 13.93
N ASP A 376 -7.98 -21.99 12.79
CA ASP A 376 -6.56 -22.16 12.47
C ASP A 376 -5.99 -21.03 11.59
N PHE A 377 -6.69 -19.89 11.54
CA PHE A 377 -6.36 -18.67 10.81
C PHE A 377 -6.44 -18.74 9.27
N GLU A 378 -6.97 -19.81 8.67
CA GLU A 378 -7.27 -19.86 7.23
C GLU A 378 -8.36 -18.84 6.85
N THR A 379 -8.11 -18.00 5.83
CA THR A 379 -9.11 -17.07 5.29
C THR A 379 -10.02 -17.83 4.32
N LEU A 380 -11.21 -18.23 4.79
CA LEU A 380 -12.15 -19.05 4.01
C LEU A 380 -12.78 -18.27 2.85
N MET A 381 -13.19 -17.03 3.11
CA MET A 381 -13.86 -16.17 2.14
C MET A 381 -13.53 -14.70 2.43
N ALA A 382 -13.49 -13.88 1.38
CA ALA A 382 -13.47 -12.43 1.48
C ALA A 382 -14.31 -11.82 0.35
N ASN A 383 -15.05 -10.75 0.64
CA ASN A 383 -15.81 -9.99 -0.37
C ASN A 383 -15.96 -8.51 0.06
N ALA A 384 -16.37 -7.66 -0.87
CA ALA A 384 -16.72 -6.26 -0.58
C ALA A 384 -18.24 -6.07 -0.43
N GLY A 385 -18.65 -5.20 0.49
CA GLY A 385 -20.04 -4.79 0.71
C GLY A 385 -20.90 -5.81 1.47
N THR A 386 -21.01 -7.05 0.96
CA THR A 386 -21.78 -8.13 1.58
C THR A 386 -21.08 -9.48 1.40
N LEU A 387 -21.05 -10.29 2.45
CA LEU A 387 -20.52 -11.66 2.42
C LEU A 387 -21.55 -12.60 3.07
N SER A 388 -22.01 -13.59 2.32
CA SER A 388 -22.85 -14.70 2.78
C SER A 388 -22.07 -16.01 2.61
N ALA A 389 -22.05 -16.84 3.65
CA ALA A 389 -21.31 -18.09 3.69
C ALA A 389 -22.09 -19.18 4.44
N ARG A 390 -22.12 -20.41 3.90
CA ARG A 390 -22.74 -21.56 4.55
C ARG A 390 -21.68 -22.41 5.24
N LEU A 391 -21.57 -22.29 6.56
CA LEU A 391 -20.45 -22.81 7.37
C LEU A 391 -20.90 -23.90 8.35
N PRO A 392 -20.06 -24.90 8.68
CA PRO A 392 -20.35 -25.87 9.73
C PRO A 392 -20.21 -25.26 11.13
N ALA A 393 -20.69 -25.97 12.16
CA ALA A 393 -20.44 -25.67 13.57
C ALA A 393 -18.94 -25.44 13.84
N GLY A 394 -18.58 -24.24 14.29
CA GLY A 394 -17.18 -23.79 14.33
C GLY A 394 -16.98 -22.46 15.03
N ILE A 395 -15.74 -22.19 15.43
CA ILE A 395 -15.30 -20.84 15.84
C ILE A 395 -14.68 -20.17 14.62
N TYR A 396 -15.15 -18.97 14.32
CA TYR A 396 -14.70 -18.14 13.21
C TYR A 396 -14.37 -16.73 13.69
N LYS A 397 -13.58 -16.00 12.92
CA LYS A 397 -13.36 -14.57 13.11
C LYS A 397 -13.82 -13.83 11.87
N SER A 398 -14.81 -12.96 12.02
CA SER A 398 -15.10 -11.96 11.00
C SER A 398 -14.09 -10.82 11.13
N VAL A 399 -13.67 -10.26 10.00
CA VAL A 399 -12.90 -9.02 9.96
C VAL A 399 -13.59 -8.07 8.99
N VAL A 400 -14.09 -6.95 9.50
CA VAL A 400 -14.71 -5.88 8.71
C VAL A 400 -13.75 -4.70 8.69
N ARG A 401 -13.49 -4.12 7.51
CA ARG A 401 -12.61 -2.98 7.31
C ARG A 401 -13.31 -1.89 6.50
N VAL A 402 -13.24 -0.65 6.99
CA VAL A 402 -13.72 0.55 6.30
C VAL A 402 -12.54 1.49 6.10
N GLY A 403 -12.09 1.61 4.85
CA GLY A 403 -10.84 2.30 4.54
C GLY A 403 -9.64 1.58 5.18
N ARG A 404 -9.03 2.20 6.19
CA ARG A 404 -7.81 1.69 6.84
C ARG A 404 -8.05 1.01 8.18
N ASP A 405 -9.15 1.35 8.85
CA ASP A 405 -9.47 0.82 10.17
C ASP A 405 -10.24 -0.49 10.03
N LEU A 406 -9.94 -1.46 10.91
CA LEU A 406 -10.53 -2.79 10.91
C LEU A 406 -11.05 -3.18 12.29
N VAL A 407 -12.09 -3.99 12.30
CA VAL A 407 -12.66 -4.60 13.51
C VAL A 407 -12.67 -6.12 13.32
N PRO A 408 -11.87 -6.87 14.11
CA PRO A 408 -11.99 -8.31 14.21
C PRO A 408 -12.99 -8.70 15.30
N GLN A 409 -13.87 -9.67 15.03
CA GLN A 409 -14.81 -10.21 16.01
C GLN A 409 -14.82 -11.74 15.93
N VAL A 410 -14.60 -12.40 17.07
CA VAL A 410 -14.57 -13.87 17.15
C VAL A 410 -15.93 -14.39 17.60
N VAL A 411 -16.47 -15.36 16.87
CA VAL A 411 -17.83 -15.89 17.03
C VAL A 411 -17.83 -17.42 16.99
N LEU A 412 -18.72 -18.03 17.77
CA LEU A 412 -18.98 -19.47 17.77
C LEU A 412 -20.37 -19.72 17.16
N LEU A 413 -20.43 -20.51 16.09
CA LEU A 413 -21.69 -20.94 15.46
C LEU A 413 -22.19 -22.21 16.15
N ASP A 414 -23.41 -22.13 16.68
CA ASP A 414 -24.01 -23.14 17.55
C ASP A 414 -25.52 -23.29 17.27
N ARG A 415 -26.27 -24.14 17.97
CA ARG A 415 -27.71 -24.30 17.69
C ARG A 415 -28.58 -23.11 18.10
N HIS A 416 -28.11 -22.19 18.95
CA HIS A 416 -28.81 -20.93 19.20
C HIS A 416 -28.76 -20.04 17.94
N THR A 417 -27.69 -20.09 17.13
CA THR A 417 -27.58 -19.40 15.84
C THR A 417 -28.78 -19.66 14.89
N ARG A 418 -29.49 -20.79 15.02
CA ARG A 418 -30.69 -21.10 14.20
C ARG A 418 -32.01 -20.54 14.73
N GLN A 419 -32.08 -19.99 15.94
CA GLN A 419 -33.35 -19.88 16.67
C GLN A 419 -34.00 -18.48 16.73
N ASN A 420 -33.40 -17.43 16.15
CA ASN A 420 -33.95 -16.07 16.28
C ASN A 420 -34.05 -15.27 14.97
N PRO A 421 -35.24 -15.24 14.33
CA PRO A 421 -35.58 -14.33 13.23
C PRO A 421 -36.34 -13.07 13.68
N LYS A 422 -36.66 -12.91 14.98
CA LYS A 422 -37.50 -11.82 15.51
C LYS A 422 -37.17 -11.49 16.97
N ALA A 423 -36.44 -10.39 17.16
CA ALA A 423 -36.40 -9.65 18.42
C ALA A 423 -36.73 -8.19 18.13
N ASP A 424 -37.72 -7.63 18.84
CA ASP A 424 -38.21 -6.28 18.58
C ASP A 424 -37.25 -5.21 19.14
N GLY A 425 -36.71 -4.39 18.24
CA GLY A 425 -35.81 -3.27 18.54
C GLY A 425 -35.75 -2.27 17.37
N PRO A 426 -35.26 -1.04 17.56
CA PRO A 426 -35.27 0.01 16.54
C PRO A 426 -34.25 -0.27 15.41
N ALA A 427 -34.67 -1.04 14.42
CA ALA A 427 -33.80 -1.58 13.37
C ALA A 427 -33.48 -0.60 12.22
N THR A 428 -32.25 -0.68 11.71
CA THR A 428 -31.88 -0.29 10.35
C THR A 428 -32.11 -1.46 9.38
N ASN A 429 -33.37 -1.56 8.91
CA ASN A 429 -34.00 -2.52 7.98
C ASN A 429 -33.35 -2.60 6.56
N ILE A 430 -33.50 -3.64 5.70
CA ILE A 430 -34.16 -4.97 5.65
C ILE A 430 -33.60 -5.74 4.38
N LEU A 431 -33.78 -7.04 4.07
CA LEU A 431 -33.84 -8.36 4.75
C LEU A 431 -34.37 -9.40 3.71
N ILE A 432 -33.60 -10.46 3.35
CA ILE A 432 -34.12 -11.66 2.66
C ILE A 432 -33.50 -12.92 3.30
N GLY A 433 -34.30 -13.96 3.60
CA GLY A 433 -33.79 -15.34 3.54
C GLY A 433 -33.32 -16.04 4.84
N ALA A 434 -33.90 -15.76 6.01
CA ALA A 434 -33.79 -16.60 7.22
C ALA A 434 -32.37 -16.86 7.79
N ALA A 435 -31.35 -16.11 7.38
CA ALA A 435 -30.00 -16.19 7.93
C ALA A 435 -29.84 -15.45 9.27
N MET A 436 -28.76 -15.77 10.01
CA MET A 436 -28.38 -15.02 11.20
C MET A 436 -27.81 -13.65 10.82
N GLN A 437 -28.40 -12.58 11.35
CA GLN A 437 -27.72 -11.29 11.45
C GLN A 437 -26.75 -11.33 12.63
N VAL A 438 -25.44 -11.34 12.36
CA VAL A 438 -24.45 -11.00 13.38
C VAL A 438 -24.40 -9.48 13.47
N GLU A 439 -24.62 -8.92 14.66
CA GLU A 439 -24.31 -7.52 14.91
C GLU A 439 -22.79 -7.35 14.97
N VAL A 440 -22.19 -7.05 13.81
CA VAL A 440 -20.75 -6.82 13.66
C VAL A 440 -20.45 -5.34 13.84
N ALA A 441 -19.63 -5.02 14.84
CA ALA A 441 -19.20 -3.66 15.10
C ALA A 441 -18.43 -3.09 13.89
N THR A 442 -18.98 -2.05 13.26
CA THR A 442 -18.41 -1.47 12.04
C THR A 442 -17.35 -0.41 12.36
N PRO A 443 -16.14 -0.45 11.75
CA PRO A 443 -15.17 0.63 11.89
C PRO A 443 -15.70 1.95 11.30
N GLN A 444 -15.54 3.04 12.06
CA GLN A 444 -15.89 4.39 11.62
C GLN A 444 -14.89 4.91 10.57
N LEU A 445 -15.36 5.73 9.62
CA LEU A 445 -14.51 6.28 8.56
C LEU A 445 -13.61 7.41 9.09
N ALA A 446 -12.29 7.28 8.95
CA ALA A 446 -11.35 8.35 9.24
C ALA A 446 -11.17 9.30 8.02
N THR A 447 -11.80 10.48 8.05
CA THR A 447 -11.86 11.44 6.93
C THR A 447 -11.61 12.89 7.38
N ALA A 448 -11.22 13.81 6.48
CA ALA A 448 -11.16 15.22 6.83
C ALA A 448 -12.56 15.88 6.87
N VAL A 449 -13.56 15.32 6.18
CA VAL A 449 -14.95 15.80 6.26
C VAL A 449 -15.49 15.59 7.68
N PRO A 450 -16.14 16.57 8.32
CA PRO A 450 -16.81 16.36 9.59
C PRO A 450 -18.17 15.68 9.40
N PHE A 451 -18.19 14.41 9.00
CA PHE A 451 -19.39 13.58 9.15
C PHE A 451 -19.61 13.27 10.63
N ARG A 452 -20.88 13.26 11.08
CA ARG A 452 -21.26 12.95 12.48
C ARG A 452 -20.79 11.57 12.94
N ASN A 453 -20.65 10.61 12.02
CA ASN A 453 -20.30 9.21 12.30
C ASN A 453 -18.82 8.86 11.98
N ALA A 454 -17.98 9.86 11.68
CA ALA A 454 -16.57 9.66 11.33
C ALA A 454 -15.66 9.65 12.58
N ALA A 455 -14.64 8.79 12.55
CA ALA A 455 -13.76 8.46 13.69
C ALA A 455 -12.97 9.66 14.29
N ASN A 456 -12.94 10.76 13.55
CA ASN A 456 -12.10 11.92 13.79
C ASN A 456 -12.90 13.23 13.57
N SER A 457 -14.15 13.25 14.04
CA SER A 457 -15.10 14.35 13.91
C SER A 457 -15.78 14.67 15.23
N HIS A 458 -16.43 15.84 15.30
CA HIS A 458 -17.27 16.26 16.42
C HIS A 458 -18.56 16.90 15.90
N GLU A 459 -19.64 16.84 16.69
CA GLU A 459 -20.96 17.33 16.27
C GLU A 459 -20.94 18.81 15.87
N TYR A 460 -20.37 19.70 16.70
CA TYR A 460 -20.30 21.14 16.43
C TYR A 460 -19.50 21.48 15.16
N GLN A 461 -18.54 20.65 14.75
CA GLN A 461 -17.82 20.82 13.47
C GLN A 461 -18.67 20.35 12.29
N SER A 462 -19.49 19.31 12.50
CA SER A 462 -20.45 18.79 11.52
C SER A 462 -21.58 19.80 11.28
N ASP A 463 -22.13 20.37 12.36
CA ASP A 463 -23.21 21.36 12.32
C ASP A 463 -22.75 22.68 11.69
N ALA A 464 -21.51 23.13 11.95
CA ALA A 464 -20.96 24.30 11.28
C ALA A 464 -20.83 24.10 9.75
N ALA A 465 -20.36 22.92 9.32
CA ALA A 465 -20.25 22.58 7.90
C ALA A 465 -21.64 22.45 7.22
N GLN A 466 -22.61 21.87 7.92
CA GLN A 466 -24.00 21.76 7.45
C GLN A 466 -24.68 23.13 7.38
N ALA A 467 -24.61 23.95 8.44
CA ALA A 467 -25.22 25.28 8.49
C ALA A 467 -24.71 26.21 7.37
N ALA A 468 -23.41 26.15 7.06
CA ALA A 468 -22.81 26.91 5.97
C ALA A 468 -23.37 26.56 4.58
N VAL A 469 -23.93 25.35 4.39
CA VAL A 469 -24.63 24.92 3.18
C VAL A 469 -26.09 25.36 3.16
N HIS A 470 -26.76 25.37 4.32
CA HIS A 470 -28.18 25.71 4.44
C HIS A 470 -28.49 27.21 4.41
N ASP A 471 -27.52 28.12 4.61
CA ASP A 471 -27.79 29.56 4.55
C ASP A 471 -28.30 30.02 3.16
N LYS A 472 -29.54 30.50 3.16
CA LYS A 472 -30.26 31.11 2.03
C LYS A 472 -30.40 32.64 2.15
N GLY A 473 -29.92 33.23 3.25
CA GLY A 473 -30.03 34.66 3.54
C GLY A 473 -28.98 35.52 2.84
N SER A 474 -28.98 36.82 3.18
CA SER A 474 -28.07 37.82 2.61
C SER A 474 -26.59 37.65 3.00
N LYS A 475 -26.25 36.67 3.85
CA LYS A 475 -24.87 36.34 4.27
C LYS A 475 -24.31 35.05 3.64
N ARG A 476 -25.01 34.47 2.66
CA ARG A 476 -24.69 33.20 1.95
C ARG A 476 -23.21 33.02 1.52
N TYR A 477 -22.48 34.11 1.28
CA TYR A 477 -21.06 34.09 0.94
C TYR A 477 -20.25 35.04 1.82
N HIS A 478 -19.05 34.61 2.21
CA HIS A 478 -18.10 35.45 2.94
C HIS A 478 -17.41 36.46 2.02
N LYS A 479 -17.17 36.07 0.76
CA LYS A 479 -16.69 36.93 -0.34
C LYS A 479 -17.24 36.43 -1.69
N VAL A 480 -17.31 37.33 -2.66
CA VAL A 480 -17.72 37.07 -4.05
C VAL A 480 -16.59 37.47 -4.99
N PHE A 481 -16.11 36.53 -5.79
CA PHE A 481 -15.04 36.71 -6.78
C PHE A 481 -15.47 36.33 -8.21
N GLY A 482 -16.73 35.96 -8.38
CA GLY A 482 -17.33 35.56 -9.65
C GLY A 482 -18.71 34.92 -9.41
N SER A 483 -19.30 34.38 -10.47
CA SER A 483 -20.59 33.70 -10.43
C SER A 483 -20.59 32.44 -11.31
N GLY A 484 -21.56 31.56 -11.06
CA GLY A 484 -21.71 30.28 -11.77
C GLY A 484 -21.11 29.08 -11.05
N ALA A 485 -20.26 29.27 -10.04
CA ALA A 485 -19.69 28.22 -9.21
C ALA A 485 -19.58 28.65 -7.73
N GLU A 486 -19.54 27.67 -6.81
CA GLU A 486 -19.27 27.89 -5.39
C GLU A 486 -17.99 27.18 -4.93
N LEU A 487 -17.28 27.76 -3.97
CA LEU A 487 -16.20 27.10 -3.23
C LEU A 487 -16.50 27.15 -1.72
N MET A 488 -16.20 26.06 -1.01
CA MET A 488 -16.13 26.07 0.44
C MET A 488 -14.81 25.45 0.90
N ILE A 489 -14.15 26.08 1.88
CA ILE A 489 -12.91 25.59 2.48
C ILE A 489 -13.12 25.55 4.00
N MET A 490 -12.90 24.39 4.62
CA MET A 490 -12.91 24.23 6.06
C MET A 490 -11.57 23.70 6.53
N ALA A 491 -10.92 24.40 7.45
CA ALA A 491 -9.69 23.95 8.09
C ALA A 491 -9.97 23.69 9.58
N ARG A 492 -9.83 22.44 10.03
CA ARG A 492 -10.20 22.00 11.39
C ARG A 492 -9.09 21.21 12.08
N ASN A 493 -9.10 21.25 13.41
CA ASN A 493 -8.38 20.31 14.25
C ASN A 493 -9.29 19.16 14.71
N TRP A 494 -8.71 18.13 15.30
CA TRP A 494 -9.41 17.14 16.12
C TRP A 494 -8.53 16.61 17.26
N SER A 495 -9.12 16.43 18.43
CA SER A 495 -8.62 15.67 19.58
C SER A 495 -9.75 14.79 20.12
N ALA A 496 -9.42 13.67 20.77
CA ALA A 496 -10.42 12.71 21.27
C ALA A 496 -11.34 13.30 22.37
N SER A 497 -10.87 14.31 23.09
CA SER A 497 -11.61 15.05 24.13
C SER A 497 -12.46 16.20 23.58
N GLY A 498 -12.35 16.52 22.29
CA GLY A 498 -13.11 17.59 21.64
C GLY A 498 -12.74 19.01 22.03
N ASN A 499 -11.68 19.23 22.81
CA ASN A 499 -11.29 20.54 23.33
C ASN A 499 -9.77 20.74 23.52
N SER A 500 -8.94 19.73 23.25
CA SER A 500 -7.51 19.75 23.63
C SER A 500 -6.58 20.15 22.47
N ALA A 501 -7.09 20.25 21.24
CA ALA A 501 -6.28 20.75 20.12
C ALA A 501 -6.11 22.29 20.20
N THR A 502 -4.89 22.74 20.47
CA THR A 502 -4.57 24.15 20.78
C THR A 502 -3.88 24.92 19.66
N SER A 503 -3.80 24.36 18.45
CA SER A 503 -3.22 25.03 17.26
C SER A 503 -4.30 25.76 16.43
N GLU A 504 -3.88 26.71 15.60
CA GLU A 504 -4.76 27.39 14.64
C GLU A 504 -4.78 26.63 13.29
N PRO A 505 -5.86 25.91 12.93
CA PRO A 505 -5.88 25.11 11.70
C PRO A 505 -5.96 25.95 10.43
N TRP A 506 -6.53 27.16 10.52
CA TRP A 506 -6.55 28.15 9.44
C TRP A 506 -5.18 28.74 9.11
N LYS A 507 -4.21 28.66 10.02
CA LYS A 507 -2.93 29.39 9.91
C LYS A 507 -2.19 28.99 8.63
N GLY A 508 -1.99 29.97 7.76
CA GLY A 508 -1.31 29.84 6.47
C GLY A 508 -2.13 29.13 5.38
N VAL A 509 -3.41 28.81 5.61
CA VAL A 509 -4.29 28.22 4.59
C VAL A 509 -4.86 29.34 3.72
N ARG A 510 -4.61 29.27 2.41
CA ARG A 510 -4.98 30.29 1.43
C ARG A 510 -5.62 29.67 0.19
N LEU A 511 -6.53 30.41 -0.42
CA LEU A 511 -6.94 30.19 -1.81
C LEU A 511 -6.18 31.18 -2.69
N VAL A 512 -5.49 30.67 -3.71
CA VAL A 512 -4.76 31.48 -4.70
C VAL A 512 -5.24 31.20 -6.13
N ASP A 513 -5.02 32.14 -7.03
CA ASP A 513 -5.34 32.00 -8.46
C ASP A 513 -4.23 31.30 -9.27
N LYS A 514 -4.40 31.28 -10.60
CA LYS A 514 -3.40 30.72 -11.54
C LYS A 514 -2.05 31.44 -11.51
N ASP A 515 -2.02 32.72 -11.17
CA ASP A 515 -0.79 33.54 -11.14
C ASP A 515 -0.16 33.55 -9.73
N GLY A 516 -0.83 32.93 -8.75
CA GLY A 516 -0.38 32.77 -7.37
C GLY A 516 -0.82 33.89 -6.42
N VAL A 517 -1.68 34.81 -6.88
CA VAL A 517 -2.24 35.92 -6.09
C VAL A 517 -3.22 35.37 -5.06
N THR A 518 -3.16 35.88 -3.83
CA THR A 518 -4.04 35.42 -2.75
C THR A 518 -5.43 36.02 -2.87
N ILE A 519 -6.42 35.17 -3.14
CA ILE A 519 -7.84 35.51 -3.20
C ILE A 519 -8.42 35.53 -1.77
N VAL A 520 -8.04 34.53 -0.96
CA VAL A 520 -8.52 34.35 0.42
C VAL A 520 -7.38 33.87 1.30
N ASP A 521 -7.22 34.46 2.49
CA ASP A 521 -6.45 33.89 3.60
C ASP A 521 -7.44 33.52 4.71
N LEU A 522 -7.46 32.24 5.13
CA LEU A 522 -8.40 31.76 6.14
C LEU A 522 -8.09 32.30 7.55
N SER A 523 -6.91 32.90 7.80
CA SER A 523 -6.65 33.63 9.05
C SER A 523 -7.44 34.94 9.17
N THR A 524 -8.03 35.46 8.08
CA THR A 524 -8.74 36.75 8.07
C THR A 524 -10.13 36.70 7.42
N THR A 525 -10.48 35.62 6.72
CA THR A 525 -11.72 35.50 5.96
C THR A 525 -12.42 34.17 6.24
N GLY A 526 -13.57 34.21 6.91
CA GLY A 526 -14.37 33.04 7.24
C GLY A 526 -15.14 33.24 8.54
N GLN A 527 -15.84 32.19 8.97
CA GLN A 527 -16.19 31.96 10.37
C GLN A 527 -15.04 31.24 11.06
N HIS A 528 -14.78 31.56 12.32
CA HIS A 528 -13.81 30.88 13.19
C HIS A 528 -14.50 30.39 14.46
N SER A 529 -14.02 29.29 15.02
CA SER A 529 -14.34 28.85 16.39
C SER A 529 -13.08 28.36 17.09
N THR A 530 -13.00 28.70 18.37
CA THR A 530 -12.09 28.11 19.38
C THR A 530 -12.87 27.50 20.55
N ASN A 531 -14.20 27.39 20.43
CA ASN A 531 -15.04 26.64 21.35
C ASN A 531 -15.04 25.16 20.89
N GLY A 532 -14.42 24.29 21.68
CA GLY A 532 -13.99 22.96 21.26
C GLY A 532 -12.70 23.00 20.43
N ASP A 533 -12.35 21.87 19.80
CA ASP A 533 -11.22 21.79 18.86
C ASP A 533 -11.41 22.82 17.73
N PRO A 534 -10.46 23.76 17.54
CA PRO A 534 -10.65 24.89 16.65
C PRO A 534 -10.94 24.50 15.20
N PHE A 535 -11.70 25.36 14.53
CA PHE A 535 -11.90 25.30 13.09
C PHE A 535 -12.14 26.69 12.49
N ALA A 536 -11.88 26.82 11.19
CA ALA A 536 -12.39 27.90 10.36
C ALA A 536 -13.13 27.34 9.15
N LEU A 537 -14.14 28.08 8.68
CA LEU A 537 -14.91 27.77 7.48
C LEU A 537 -15.07 29.04 6.64
N CYS A 538 -14.83 28.94 5.33
CA CYS A 538 -15.03 30.03 4.38
C CYS A 538 -15.83 29.52 3.17
N ARG A 539 -16.93 30.21 2.81
CA ARG A 539 -17.78 29.92 1.63
C ARG A 539 -17.78 31.10 0.67
N LEU A 540 -17.61 30.83 -0.62
CA LEU A 540 -17.29 31.78 -1.67
C LEU A 540 -18.17 31.58 -2.91
N SER A 541 -18.56 32.66 -3.57
CA SER A 541 -19.06 32.63 -4.96
C SER A 541 -17.89 32.92 -5.89
N VAL A 542 -17.69 32.08 -6.90
CA VAL A 542 -16.54 32.11 -7.81
C VAL A 542 -16.96 31.88 -9.25
N ALA A 543 -16.07 32.19 -10.21
CA ALA A 543 -16.24 31.75 -11.58
C ALA A 543 -15.83 30.27 -11.71
N PRO A 544 -16.40 29.50 -12.67
CA PRO A 544 -15.86 28.19 -13.02
C PRO A 544 -14.40 28.31 -13.50
N GLY A 545 -13.53 27.41 -13.05
CA GLY A 545 -12.09 27.49 -13.34
C GLY A 545 -11.23 26.66 -12.38
N THR A 546 -9.92 26.82 -12.46
CA THR A 546 -8.96 26.18 -11.53
C THR A 546 -8.39 27.21 -10.57
N TYR A 547 -8.66 27.00 -9.28
CA TYR A 547 -8.03 27.69 -8.16
C TYR A 547 -7.03 26.77 -7.47
N TYR A 548 -6.30 27.27 -6.48
CA TYR A 548 -5.29 26.47 -5.78
C TYR A 548 -5.38 26.65 -4.27
N LEU A 549 -5.49 25.53 -3.54
CA LEU A 549 -5.38 25.54 -2.09
C LEU A 549 -3.90 25.49 -1.72
N ARG A 550 -3.42 26.52 -1.03
CA ARG A 550 -2.04 26.64 -0.57
C ARG A 550 -1.99 26.58 0.96
N HIS A 551 -1.15 25.74 1.54
CA HIS A 551 -1.03 25.60 2.99
C HIS A 551 0.38 25.17 3.45
N PRO A 552 0.78 25.46 4.70
CA PRO A 552 2.02 24.92 5.25
C PRO A 552 1.92 23.40 5.52
N PHE A 553 3.07 22.73 5.46
CA PHE A 553 3.35 21.39 5.99
C PHE A 553 4.88 21.26 6.13
N ASP A 554 5.39 20.74 7.26
CA ASP A 554 6.83 20.50 7.52
C ASP A 554 7.80 21.57 6.97
N GLY A 555 7.70 22.80 7.47
CA GLY A 555 8.53 23.94 7.03
C GLY A 555 8.40 24.33 5.55
N HIS A 556 7.59 23.62 4.77
CA HIS A 556 7.32 23.82 3.35
C HIS A 556 5.94 24.46 3.16
N THR A 557 5.70 24.97 1.95
CA THR A 557 4.38 25.40 1.51
C THR A 557 3.95 24.49 0.37
N LEU A 558 2.87 23.74 0.60
CA LEU A 558 2.23 22.88 -0.38
C LEU A 558 1.13 23.63 -1.11
N GLU A 559 0.87 23.20 -2.33
CA GLU A 559 -0.20 23.67 -3.20
C GLU A 559 -0.83 22.49 -3.94
N GLN A 560 -2.15 22.53 -4.10
CA GLN A 560 -2.93 21.56 -4.88
C GLN A 560 -3.99 22.30 -5.71
N ALA A 561 -4.40 21.71 -6.84
CA ALA A 561 -5.49 22.26 -7.65
C ALA A 561 -6.86 22.07 -6.99
N LEU A 562 -7.75 23.03 -7.23
CA LEU A 562 -9.18 22.98 -6.95
C LEU A 562 -9.92 23.35 -8.24
N VAL A 563 -10.35 22.33 -8.98
CA VAL A 563 -11.10 22.48 -10.25
C VAL A 563 -12.58 22.64 -9.92
N VAL A 564 -13.15 23.81 -10.24
CA VAL A 564 -14.53 24.18 -9.88
C VAL A 564 -15.37 24.36 -11.14
N THR A 565 -16.50 23.68 -11.20
CA THR A 565 -17.30 23.50 -12.42
C THR A 565 -18.61 24.28 -12.35
N ALA A 566 -19.15 24.66 -13.52
CA ALA A 566 -20.36 25.48 -13.60
C ALA A 566 -21.59 24.74 -13.06
N GLY A 567 -22.34 25.37 -12.16
CA GLY A 567 -23.49 24.77 -11.47
C GLY A 567 -23.13 23.94 -10.22
N TRP A 568 -21.85 23.83 -9.87
CA TRP A 568 -21.37 23.01 -8.75
C TRP A 568 -20.74 23.83 -7.62
N ARG A 569 -20.77 23.27 -6.41
CA ARG A 569 -19.93 23.64 -5.26
C ARG A 569 -18.86 22.58 -5.05
N LEU A 570 -17.60 22.99 -4.98
CA LEU A 570 -16.51 22.17 -4.46
C LEU A 570 -16.29 22.50 -2.98
N GLU A 571 -16.33 21.48 -2.12
CA GLU A 571 -16.16 21.57 -0.67
C GLU A 571 -14.84 20.89 -0.28
N ALA A 572 -13.86 21.67 0.19
CA ALA A 572 -12.52 21.21 0.56
C ALA A 572 -12.32 21.23 2.08
N TYR A 573 -11.99 20.07 2.65
CA TYR A 573 -11.79 19.88 4.08
C TYR A 573 -10.34 19.56 4.37
N LEU A 574 -9.72 20.34 5.26
CA LEU A 574 -8.33 20.19 5.70
C LEU A 574 -8.32 19.88 7.20
N LEU A 575 -8.02 18.64 7.56
CA LEU A 575 -7.84 18.22 8.96
C LEU A 575 -6.35 18.24 9.34
N ARG A 576 -6.03 18.97 10.41
CA ARG A 576 -4.73 18.90 11.10
C ARG A 576 -4.86 18.11 12.40
N ARG A 577 -3.85 17.30 12.72
CA ARG A 577 -3.65 16.69 14.05
C ARG A 577 -2.51 17.46 14.75
N LYS A 578 -2.44 17.41 16.08
CA LYS A 578 -1.40 18.10 16.86
C LYS A 578 -0.37 17.08 17.41
N GLU A 579 0.86 17.58 17.55
CA GLU A 579 2.05 16.91 18.10
C GLU A 579 2.72 15.94 17.12
N GLN A 580 3.87 16.39 16.59
CA GLN A 580 4.74 15.83 15.54
C GLN A 580 4.09 15.59 14.15
N ASP A 581 4.48 16.44 13.20
CA ASP A 581 4.70 16.24 11.75
C ASP A 581 3.76 15.37 10.89
N SER A 582 2.55 15.08 11.39
CA SER A 582 1.51 14.40 10.62
C SER A 582 1.06 15.26 9.42
N ARG A 583 0.99 14.65 8.23
CA ARG A 583 0.53 15.31 7.01
C ARG A 583 -0.93 15.74 7.16
N PRO A 584 -1.29 16.98 6.79
CA PRO A 584 -2.68 17.42 6.86
C PRO A 584 -3.52 16.58 5.89
N ARG A 585 -4.68 16.12 6.36
CA ARG A 585 -5.56 15.27 5.56
C ARG A 585 -6.51 16.15 4.75
N VAL A 586 -6.55 15.90 3.45
CA VAL A 586 -7.46 16.56 2.51
C VAL A 586 -8.60 15.60 2.18
N SER A 587 -9.83 16.11 2.21
CA SER A 587 -11.01 15.50 1.59
C SER A 587 -11.68 16.53 0.68
N LEU A 588 -12.22 16.08 -0.45
CA LEU A 588 -12.96 16.92 -1.40
C LEU A 588 -14.34 16.30 -1.62
N LEU A 589 -15.40 17.10 -1.51
CA LEU A 589 -16.76 16.74 -1.93
C LEU A 589 -17.23 17.70 -3.02
N LEU A 590 -18.06 17.21 -3.95
CA LEU A 590 -18.61 17.98 -5.06
C LEU A 590 -20.13 17.83 -5.06
N ARG A 591 -20.86 18.95 -5.11
CA ARG A 591 -22.33 19.01 -5.01
C ARG A 591 -22.94 19.97 -6.01
N LYS A 592 -24.17 19.75 -6.48
CA LYS A 592 -24.90 20.75 -7.27
C LYS A 592 -25.20 21.98 -6.38
N ILE A 593 -25.17 23.19 -6.92
CA ILE A 593 -25.47 24.40 -6.13
C ILE A 593 -26.90 24.31 -5.57
N GLY A 594 -27.03 24.46 -4.24
CA GLY A 594 -28.30 24.28 -3.52
C GLY A 594 -28.60 22.85 -3.06
N GLN A 595 -27.81 21.85 -3.46
CA GLN A 595 -27.86 20.50 -2.89
C GLN A 595 -27.40 20.53 -1.42
N GLN A 596 -28.15 19.84 -0.57
CA GLN A 596 -27.84 19.66 0.85
C GLN A 596 -26.77 18.57 1.04
N TRP A 597 -26.30 18.39 2.28
CA TRP A 597 -25.49 17.24 2.66
C TRP A 597 -26.30 15.93 2.53
N GLY A 598 -25.67 14.85 2.04
CA GLY A 598 -26.33 13.61 1.66
C GLY A 598 -25.50 12.40 2.08
N LEU A 599 -25.59 12.04 3.36
CA LEU A 599 -24.69 11.13 4.08
C LEU A 599 -24.25 9.89 3.27
N GLY A 600 -25.19 9.17 2.63
CA GLY A 600 -24.89 7.94 1.91
C GLY A 600 -24.01 8.10 0.65
N GLU A 601 -24.24 9.14 -0.17
CA GLU A 601 -23.41 9.37 -1.37
C GLU A 601 -22.03 9.90 -0.97
N ASP A 602 -22.00 10.83 -0.01
CA ASP A 602 -20.76 11.48 0.46
C ASP A 602 -19.80 10.50 1.13
N GLU A 603 -20.32 9.62 2.01
CA GLU A 603 -19.51 8.56 2.62
C GLU A 603 -19.01 7.54 1.60
N THR A 604 -19.78 7.25 0.54
CA THR A 604 -19.34 6.36 -0.54
C THR A 604 -18.20 6.98 -1.34
N ILE A 605 -18.30 8.28 -1.67
CA ILE A 605 -17.25 9.05 -2.34
C ILE A 605 -15.97 9.12 -1.47
N GLU A 606 -16.10 9.35 -0.16
CA GLU A 606 -14.93 9.40 0.73
C GLU A 606 -14.29 8.03 0.98
N LYS A 607 -15.07 6.94 1.09
CA LYS A 607 -14.54 5.57 1.15
C LYS A 607 -13.80 5.22 -0.15
N ALA A 608 -14.35 5.59 -1.32
CA ALA A 608 -13.69 5.44 -2.62
C ALA A 608 -12.40 6.26 -2.75
N ARG A 609 -12.37 7.49 -2.20
CA ARG A 609 -11.16 8.32 -2.11
C ARG A 609 -10.08 7.64 -1.26
N VAL A 610 -10.44 7.05 -0.11
CA VAL A 610 -9.48 6.31 0.74
C VAL A 610 -8.96 5.08 0.00
N ALA A 611 -9.83 4.27 -0.61
CA ALA A 611 -9.44 3.12 -1.41
C ALA A 611 -8.43 3.49 -2.51
N LEU A 612 -8.69 4.57 -3.26
CA LEU A 612 -7.78 5.07 -4.30
C LEU A 612 -6.46 5.64 -3.72
N ALA A 613 -6.50 6.25 -2.53
CA ALA A 613 -5.29 6.70 -1.84
C ALA A 613 -4.37 5.52 -1.50
N ASP A 614 -5.01 4.41 -1.11
CA ASP A 614 -4.35 3.20 -0.64
C ASP A 614 -4.06 2.19 -1.76
N GLU A 615 -4.34 2.55 -3.01
CA GLU A 615 -4.19 1.69 -4.20
C GLU A 615 -4.95 0.34 -4.05
N ARG A 616 -6.09 0.36 -3.33
CA ARG A 616 -7.03 -0.77 -3.17
C ARG A 616 -8.15 -0.76 -4.23
N PRO A 617 -8.36 -1.84 -5.00
CA PRO A 617 -9.46 -1.95 -5.97
C PRO A 617 -10.80 -2.30 -5.30
N LEU A 618 -11.30 -1.39 -4.45
CA LEU A 618 -12.57 -1.56 -3.73
C LEU A 618 -13.75 -1.26 -4.67
N LEU A 619 -14.32 -2.31 -5.25
CA LEU A 619 -15.48 -2.26 -6.16
C LEU A 619 -16.47 -3.38 -5.81
N ASP A 620 -17.33 -3.15 -4.81
CA ASP A 620 -18.60 -3.89 -4.72
C ASP A 620 -19.61 -3.37 -5.77
N SER A 621 -20.73 -4.05 -5.94
CA SER A 621 -21.71 -3.70 -6.99
C SER A 621 -22.45 -2.38 -6.74
N GLU A 622 -22.57 -1.92 -5.49
CA GLU A 622 -23.18 -0.64 -5.14
C GLU A 622 -22.20 0.51 -5.41
N VAL A 623 -20.94 0.35 -4.97
CA VAL A 623 -19.81 1.25 -5.29
C VAL A 623 -19.62 1.34 -6.81
N GLN A 624 -19.62 0.21 -7.53
CA GLN A 624 -19.49 0.21 -8.98
C GLN A 624 -20.66 0.93 -9.67
N HIS A 625 -21.91 0.74 -9.20
CA HIS A 625 -23.07 1.46 -9.74
C HIS A 625 -23.00 2.97 -9.46
N LEU A 626 -22.64 3.36 -8.24
CA LEU A 626 -22.59 4.76 -7.80
C LEU A 626 -21.42 5.53 -8.43
N LEU A 627 -20.29 4.88 -8.70
CA LEU A 627 -19.10 5.52 -9.27
C LEU A 627 -18.94 5.35 -10.79
N THR A 628 -19.53 4.31 -11.42
CA THR A 628 -19.37 4.06 -12.88
C THR A 628 -20.68 3.88 -13.65
N GLY A 629 -21.81 3.69 -12.95
CA GLY A 629 -23.13 3.48 -13.54
C GLY A 629 -23.87 4.77 -13.89
N LYS A 630 -25.06 4.97 -13.32
CA LYS A 630 -25.91 6.14 -13.61
C LYS A 630 -25.56 7.39 -12.79
N PHE A 631 -24.31 7.53 -12.35
CA PHE A 631 -23.83 8.60 -11.47
C PHE A 631 -24.16 10.02 -11.97
N ASP A 632 -24.60 10.89 -11.08
CA ASP A 632 -24.85 12.30 -11.41
C ASP A 632 -23.74 13.24 -10.93
N ASN A 633 -22.86 12.75 -10.05
CA ASN A 633 -21.76 13.49 -9.45
C ASN A 633 -20.44 13.27 -10.22
N PRO A 634 -19.81 14.31 -10.77
CA PRO A 634 -18.56 14.17 -11.53
C PRO A 634 -17.42 13.57 -10.71
N LEU A 635 -17.34 13.85 -9.42
CA LEU A 635 -16.26 13.35 -8.56
C LEU A 635 -16.39 11.84 -8.33
N ALA A 636 -17.62 11.35 -8.16
CA ALA A 636 -17.92 9.92 -8.14
C ALA A 636 -17.48 9.23 -9.45
N GLY A 637 -17.82 9.81 -10.60
CA GLY A 637 -17.41 9.33 -11.92
C GLY A 637 -15.89 9.24 -12.10
N ILE A 638 -15.16 10.28 -11.68
CA ILE A 638 -13.69 10.33 -11.78
C ILE A 638 -13.04 9.29 -10.86
N LEU A 639 -13.51 9.15 -9.61
CA LEU A 639 -13.03 8.12 -8.67
C LEU A 639 -13.31 6.71 -9.19
N GLY A 640 -14.50 6.46 -9.76
CA GLY A 640 -14.89 5.16 -10.30
C GLY A 640 -13.99 4.67 -11.43
N VAL A 641 -13.63 5.56 -12.36
CA VAL A 641 -12.66 5.22 -13.42
C VAL A 641 -11.29 4.94 -12.82
N HIS A 642 -10.82 5.73 -11.85
CA HIS A 642 -9.51 5.49 -11.22
C HIS A 642 -9.46 4.15 -10.47
N LEU A 643 -10.55 3.71 -9.84
CA LEU A 643 -10.68 2.39 -9.22
C LEU A 643 -10.83 1.26 -10.26
N LEU A 644 -11.49 1.50 -11.40
CA LEU A 644 -11.57 0.55 -12.52
C LEU A 644 -10.18 0.31 -13.16
N LEU A 645 -9.41 1.38 -13.40
CA LEU A 645 -8.04 1.30 -13.89
C LEU A 645 -7.13 0.55 -12.89
N LEU A 646 -7.32 0.80 -11.59
CA LEU A 646 -6.62 0.09 -10.52
C LEU A 646 -6.94 -1.41 -10.50
N GLY A 647 -8.22 -1.79 -10.61
CA GLY A 647 -8.63 -3.20 -10.69
C GLY A 647 -8.07 -3.94 -11.90
N ARG A 648 -7.81 -3.21 -13.00
CA ARG A 648 -7.09 -3.74 -14.17
C ARG A 648 -5.58 -3.89 -13.91
N GLU A 649 -4.93 -2.90 -13.29
CA GLU A 649 -3.51 -2.96 -12.89
C GLU A 649 -3.23 -4.10 -11.91
N THR A 650 -4.17 -4.39 -10.99
CA THR A 650 -4.04 -5.46 -9.98
C THR A 650 -4.54 -6.83 -10.45
N GLY A 651 -5.12 -6.93 -11.65
CA GLY A 651 -5.69 -8.17 -12.18
C GLY A 651 -6.96 -8.66 -11.47
N THR A 652 -7.59 -7.82 -10.65
CA THR A 652 -8.77 -8.19 -9.83
C THR A 652 -10.11 -7.90 -10.52
N ALA A 653 -10.11 -7.15 -11.64
CA ALA A 653 -11.32 -6.75 -12.34
C ALA A 653 -11.47 -7.42 -13.72
N GLY A 654 -12.39 -8.38 -13.84
CA GLY A 654 -12.91 -8.88 -15.12
C GLY A 654 -13.94 -7.94 -15.77
N ALA A 655 -13.79 -6.62 -15.60
CA ALA A 655 -14.82 -5.63 -15.94
C ALA A 655 -14.76 -5.20 -17.43
N ASP A 656 -15.93 -5.04 -18.04
CA ASP A 656 -16.07 -4.51 -19.41
C ASP A 656 -15.45 -3.10 -19.54
N PHE A 657 -14.31 -3.01 -20.22
CA PHE A 657 -13.58 -1.76 -20.38
C PHE A 657 -14.29 -0.78 -21.35
N GLU A 658 -15.28 -1.23 -22.14
CA GLU A 658 -16.16 -0.34 -22.91
C GLU A 658 -17.07 0.53 -22.03
N VAL A 659 -17.18 0.23 -20.73
CA VAL A 659 -17.82 1.15 -19.77
C VAL A 659 -17.13 2.51 -19.75
N LEU A 660 -15.80 2.56 -19.93
CA LEU A 660 -15.01 3.79 -19.88
C LEU A 660 -15.44 4.78 -20.98
N ASN A 661 -15.68 4.29 -22.19
CA ASN A 661 -16.18 5.09 -23.31
C ASN A 661 -17.52 5.76 -22.98
N LYS A 662 -18.39 5.08 -22.23
CA LYS A 662 -19.71 5.59 -21.79
C LYS A 662 -19.55 6.60 -20.64
N VAL A 663 -18.63 6.34 -19.70
CA VAL A 663 -18.36 7.19 -18.53
C VAL A 663 -17.74 8.53 -18.93
N ILE A 664 -16.73 8.56 -19.82
CA ILE A 664 -16.15 9.82 -20.31
C ILE A 664 -17.17 10.64 -21.11
N LYS A 665 -18.00 10.00 -21.96
CA LYS A 665 -19.15 10.63 -22.64
C LYS A 665 -20.21 11.17 -21.67
N ARG A 666 -20.26 10.71 -20.40
CA ARG A 666 -21.11 11.31 -19.34
C ARG A 666 -20.40 12.45 -18.63
N LEU A 667 -19.14 12.26 -18.22
CA LEU A 667 -18.35 13.29 -17.53
C LEU A 667 -18.23 14.58 -18.35
N ARG A 668 -17.89 14.50 -19.66
CA ARG A 668 -17.84 15.69 -20.54
C ARG A 668 -19.16 16.47 -20.60
N ARG A 669 -20.32 15.81 -20.44
CA ARG A 669 -21.64 16.47 -20.37
C ARG A 669 -21.95 17.09 -19.01
N LEU A 670 -21.27 16.68 -17.93
CA LEU A 670 -21.46 17.21 -16.58
C LEU A 670 -20.46 18.34 -16.22
N VAL A 671 -19.27 18.35 -16.83
CA VAL A 671 -18.18 19.30 -16.48
C VAL A 671 -17.47 19.95 -17.68
N GLY A 672 -17.86 19.65 -18.92
CA GLY A 672 -17.23 20.16 -20.14
C GLY A 672 -16.01 19.35 -20.60
N GLU A 673 -15.47 19.71 -21.77
CA GLU A 673 -14.37 19.00 -22.43
C GLU A 673 -12.95 19.43 -22.00
N ASP A 674 -12.81 20.30 -21.00
CA ASP A 674 -11.50 20.82 -20.58
C ASP A 674 -11.24 20.62 -19.07
N HIS A 675 -12.03 19.76 -18.41
CA HIS A 675 -11.75 19.32 -17.03
C HIS A 675 -10.52 18.38 -17.02
N PRO A 676 -9.41 18.74 -16.36
CA PRO A 676 -8.12 18.06 -16.53
C PRO A 676 -8.18 16.56 -16.19
N ASP A 677 -8.85 16.15 -15.11
CA ASP A 677 -9.00 14.72 -14.79
C ASP A 677 -9.84 13.92 -15.79
N VAL A 678 -10.90 14.50 -16.36
CA VAL A 678 -11.74 13.82 -17.36
C VAL A 678 -10.96 13.62 -18.65
N GLU A 679 -10.21 14.64 -19.06
CA GLU A 679 -9.38 14.59 -20.25
C GLU A 679 -8.15 13.70 -20.07
N ALA A 680 -7.57 13.63 -18.87
CA ALA A 680 -6.54 12.65 -18.51
C ALA A 680 -7.08 11.22 -18.57
N LEU A 681 -8.21 10.95 -17.92
CA LEU A 681 -8.87 9.65 -17.94
C LEU A 681 -9.31 9.24 -19.36
N SER A 682 -9.63 10.19 -20.23
CA SER A 682 -9.97 9.93 -21.63
C SER A 682 -8.86 9.25 -22.42
N LEU A 683 -7.58 9.43 -22.03
CA LEU A 683 -6.43 8.81 -22.68
C LEU A 683 -6.47 7.27 -22.58
N ALA A 684 -7.07 6.75 -21.51
CA ALA A 684 -7.24 5.31 -21.30
C ALA A 684 -8.44 4.70 -22.04
N CYS A 685 -9.29 5.49 -22.70
CA CYS A 685 -10.46 4.98 -23.44
C CYS A 685 -10.07 3.92 -24.49
N PRO A 686 -10.80 2.79 -24.59
CA PRO A 686 -10.69 1.91 -25.76
C PRO A 686 -10.88 2.67 -27.09
N ASP A 687 -11.92 3.52 -27.18
CA ASP A 687 -12.27 4.35 -28.33
C ASP A 687 -11.21 5.46 -28.54
N PRO A 688 -10.37 5.40 -29.59
CA PRO A 688 -9.32 6.40 -29.80
C PRO A 688 -9.87 7.79 -30.08
N ALA A 689 -11.09 7.91 -30.62
CA ALA A 689 -11.71 9.20 -30.93
C ALA A 689 -12.13 9.99 -29.69
N LEU A 690 -12.13 9.36 -28.50
CA LEU A 690 -12.39 10.04 -27.23
C LEU A 690 -11.13 10.55 -26.54
N ARG A 691 -9.95 10.05 -26.93
CA ARG A 691 -8.69 10.37 -26.26
C ARG A 691 -8.30 11.83 -26.48
N ARG A 692 -7.90 12.51 -25.42
CA ARG A 692 -7.43 13.90 -25.47
C ARG A 692 -6.22 14.05 -26.41
N THR A 693 -6.35 14.87 -27.43
CA THR A 693 -5.25 15.24 -28.36
C THR A 693 -4.74 16.67 -28.12
N ARG A 694 -5.65 17.60 -27.76
CA ARG A 694 -5.35 19.00 -27.41
C ARG A 694 -4.54 19.08 -26.09
N PRO A 695 -3.66 20.09 -25.90
CA PRO A 695 -2.98 20.31 -24.63
C PRO A 695 -3.93 20.38 -23.42
N VAL A 696 -3.46 19.92 -22.26
CA VAL A 696 -4.08 20.22 -20.96
C VAL A 696 -3.27 21.34 -20.31
N LEU A 697 -3.94 22.40 -19.85
CA LEU A 697 -3.29 23.67 -19.44
C LEU A 697 -3.25 23.90 -17.92
N VAL A 698 -3.96 23.07 -17.14
CA VAL A 698 -4.10 23.19 -15.68
C VAL A 698 -3.82 21.84 -15.02
N PRO A 699 -3.35 21.79 -13.76
CA PRO A 699 -3.11 20.52 -13.08
C PRO A 699 -4.42 19.78 -12.79
N PRO A 700 -4.45 18.44 -12.91
CA PRO A 700 -5.56 17.63 -12.44
C PRO A 700 -5.67 17.62 -10.91
N LEU A 701 -6.82 17.18 -10.40
CA LEU A 701 -7.03 16.91 -8.98
C LEU A 701 -6.24 15.69 -8.49
N PHE A 702 -6.18 14.62 -9.29
CA PHE A 702 -5.62 13.33 -8.86
C PHE A 702 -4.21 13.07 -9.43
N GLU A 703 -3.35 12.48 -8.60
CA GLU A 703 -1.97 12.16 -8.97
C GLU A 703 -1.90 11.09 -10.09
N ARG A 704 -2.85 10.16 -10.12
CA ARG A 704 -2.97 9.18 -11.23
C ARG A 704 -3.51 9.80 -12.53
N SER A 705 -4.34 10.85 -12.47
CA SER A 705 -4.70 11.64 -13.66
C SER A 705 -3.44 12.29 -14.24
N TRP A 706 -2.55 12.81 -13.39
CA TRP A 706 -1.27 13.35 -13.86
C TRP A 706 -0.40 12.27 -14.51
N ARG A 707 -0.27 11.07 -13.91
CA ARG A 707 0.49 9.97 -14.53
C ARG A 707 0.04 9.66 -15.97
N LEU A 708 -1.28 9.57 -16.22
CA LEU A 708 -1.81 9.34 -17.57
C LEU A 708 -1.41 10.44 -18.56
N LEU A 709 -1.42 11.71 -18.13
CA LEU A 709 -0.96 12.85 -18.95
C LEU A 709 0.55 12.77 -19.24
N VAL A 710 1.36 12.42 -18.24
CA VAL A 710 2.82 12.22 -18.40
C VAL A 710 3.11 11.08 -19.37
N GLU A 711 2.42 9.96 -19.21
CA GLU A 711 2.60 8.77 -20.04
C GLU A 711 2.23 9.01 -21.51
N ALA A 712 1.07 9.63 -21.77
CA ALA A 712 0.72 10.03 -23.13
C ALA A 712 1.65 11.11 -23.70
N SER A 713 2.31 11.92 -22.86
CA SER A 713 3.27 12.92 -23.34
C SER A 713 4.59 12.35 -23.88
N TYR A 714 4.86 11.05 -23.71
CA TYR A 714 5.95 10.37 -24.43
C TYR A 714 5.69 10.27 -25.93
N THR A 715 4.42 10.15 -26.35
CA THR A 715 4.03 10.04 -27.77
C THR A 715 3.47 11.34 -28.34
N ASN A 716 2.81 12.16 -27.52
CA ASN A 716 2.34 13.51 -27.87
C ASN A 716 2.83 14.53 -26.84
N SER A 717 4.04 15.06 -27.03
CA SER A 717 4.68 16.00 -26.11
C SER A 717 3.94 17.34 -25.92
N GLN A 718 2.93 17.65 -26.75
CA GLN A 718 2.08 18.83 -26.58
C GLN A 718 0.97 18.66 -25.53
N LEU A 719 0.64 17.42 -25.12
CA LEU A 719 -0.36 17.16 -24.08
C LEU A 719 -0.05 17.87 -22.75
N VAL A 720 1.24 17.93 -22.40
CA VAL A 720 1.75 18.50 -21.15
C VAL A 720 2.76 19.63 -21.46
N PRO A 721 2.32 20.90 -21.45
CA PRO A 721 3.19 22.05 -21.68
C PRO A 721 4.31 22.18 -20.64
N VAL A 722 5.45 22.75 -21.06
CA VAL A 722 6.65 22.96 -20.24
C VAL A 722 6.34 23.71 -18.93
N GLU A 723 5.50 24.75 -18.97
CA GLU A 723 5.16 25.53 -17.77
C GLU A 723 4.22 24.78 -16.81
N LEU A 724 3.36 23.89 -17.33
CA LEU A 724 2.54 23.01 -16.50
C LEU A 724 3.41 21.98 -15.77
N TRP A 725 4.41 21.42 -16.47
CA TRP A 725 5.42 20.54 -15.87
C TRP A 725 6.22 21.26 -14.79
N LYS A 726 6.76 22.45 -15.09
CA LYS A 726 7.50 23.28 -14.13
C LYS A 726 6.67 23.64 -12.89
N ARG A 727 5.37 23.91 -13.01
CA ARG A 727 4.52 24.23 -11.83
C ARG A 727 4.54 23.09 -10.82
N GLN A 728 4.37 21.86 -11.29
CA GLN A 728 4.13 20.68 -10.46
C GLN A 728 5.40 19.92 -10.07
N VAL A 729 6.56 20.26 -10.64
CA VAL A 729 7.78 19.42 -10.61
C VAL A 729 8.14 18.91 -9.20
N ALA A 730 7.95 19.70 -8.15
CA ALA A 730 8.28 19.36 -6.77
C ALA A 730 7.15 18.61 -6.04
N GLN A 731 6.76 17.43 -6.54
CA GLN A 731 5.57 16.70 -6.05
C GLN A 731 5.70 16.22 -4.60
N ALA A 732 4.59 16.21 -3.87
CA ALA A 732 4.47 15.74 -2.49
C ALA A 732 3.57 14.49 -2.41
N PRO A 733 4.00 13.41 -1.73
CA PRO A 733 3.20 12.18 -1.61
C PRO A 733 2.03 12.35 -0.62
N VAL A 734 0.93 12.92 -1.11
CA VAL A 734 -0.35 13.15 -0.41
C VAL A 734 -1.50 12.49 -1.19
N PRO A 735 -1.54 11.14 -1.27
CA PRO A 735 -2.49 10.45 -2.13
C PRO A 735 -3.95 10.59 -1.65
N PRO A 736 -4.95 10.55 -2.56
CA PRO A 736 -4.81 10.28 -4.00
C PRO A 736 -4.57 11.55 -4.83
N PHE A 737 -4.48 12.72 -4.19
CA PHE A 737 -4.44 14.02 -4.86
C PHE A 737 -3.06 14.37 -5.39
N LEU A 738 -3.04 15.20 -6.42
CA LEU A 738 -1.83 15.83 -6.93
C LEU A 738 -1.52 17.07 -6.07
N VAL A 739 -0.43 17.00 -5.32
CA VAL A 739 0.07 18.08 -4.45
C VAL A 739 1.54 18.33 -4.75
N TRP A 740 1.98 19.58 -4.74
CA TRP A 740 3.38 19.97 -4.98
C TRP A 740 3.85 21.06 -4.01
N SER A 741 5.16 21.15 -3.79
CA SER A 741 5.78 22.26 -3.05
C SER A 741 5.99 23.46 -3.96
N VAL A 742 5.69 24.66 -3.46
CA VAL A 742 5.96 25.94 -4.14
C VAL A 742 7.24 26.63 -3.64
N GLY A 743 8.01 25.99 -2.76
CA GLY A 743 9.25 26.54 -2.22
C GLY A 743 10.45 26.30 -3.14
N ASP A 744 11.07 27.37 -3.66
CA ASP A 744 12.17 27.31 -4.64
C ASP A 744 13.35 26.42 -4.22
N LYS A 745 13.68 26.36 -2.92
CA LYS A 745 14.73 25.45 -2.41
C LYS A 745 14.36 23.99 -2.67
N VAL A 746 13.13 23.59 -2.34
CA VAL A 746 12.62 22.23 -2.57
C VAL A 746 12.56 21.94 -4.07
N ARG A 747 12.08 22.91 -4.87
CA ARG A 747 11.98 22.82 -6.33
C ARG A 747 13.33 22.55 -6.98
N LYS A 748 14.35 23.37 -6.71
CA LYS A 748 15.71 23.20 -7.24
C LYS A 748 16.37 21.90 -6.79
N THR A 749 16.10 21.44 -5.56
CA THR A 749 16.55 20.13 -5.09
C THR A 749 15.89 18.99 -5.88
N TYR A 750 14.58 19.05 -6.10
CA TYR A 750 13.83 18.05 -6.86
C TYR A 750 14.26 18.03 -8.35
N GLU A 751 14.41 19.20 -8.97
CA GLU A 751 14.92 19.36 -10.33
C GLU A 751 16.35 18.79 -10.47
N THR A 752 17.22 19.04 -9.48
CA THR A 752 18.57 18.46 -9.47
C THR A 752 18.52 16.93 -9.34
N ALA A 753 17.67 16.38 -8.47
CA ALA A 753 17.50 14.94 -8.33
C ALA A 753 16.95 14.27 -9.59
N LEU A 754 16.01 14.92 -10.30
CA LEU A 754 15.52 14.47 -11.62
C LEU A 754 16.62 14.50 -12.69
N VAL A 755 17.46 15.55 -12.70
CA VAL A 755 18.60 15.64 -13.63
C VAL A 755 19.64 14.55 -13.33
N GLU A 756 19.99 14.31 -12.06
CA GLU A 756 20.90 13.23 -11.68
C GLU A 756 20.33 11.84 -11.97
N ALA A 757 19.01 11.65 -11.88
CA ALA A 757 18.34 10.40 -12.24
C ALA A 757 18.32 10.16 -13.76
N ALA A 758 18.01 11.19 -14.56
CA ALA A 758 17.84 11.07 -16.00
C ALA A 758 19.16 11.13 -16.81
N PHE A 759 20.20 11.78 -16.28
CA PHE A 759 21.47 12.03 -16.99
C PHE A 759 22.73 11.62 -16.21
N GLY A 760 22.57 11.08 -14.99
CA GLY A 760 23.68 10.76 -14.09
C GLY A 760 24.29 12.00 -13.43
N LYS A 761 25.37 11.80 -12.65
CA LYS A 761 26.06 12.89 -11.96
C LYS A 761 26.73 13.85 -12.93
N VAL A 762 26.10 14.99 -13.16
CA VAL A 762 26.68 16.13 -13.90
C VAL A 762 27.90 16.64 -13.13
N HIS A 763 29.08 16.17 -13.53
CA HIS A 763 30.33 16.70 -13.02
C HIS A 763 30.46 18.14 -13.51
N LYS A 764 30.33 19.11 -12.60
CA LYS A 764 30.75 20.48 -12.89
C LYS A 764 32.22 20.42 -13.31
N ARG A 765 32.51 20.74 -14.58
CA ARG A 765 33.87 21.07 -15.00
C ARG A 765 34.32 22.22 -14.10
N SER A 766 35.28 21.96 -13.23
CA SER A 766 36.02 23.03 -12.57
C SER A 766 36.58 23.94 -13.65
N ALA A 767 36.57 25.25 -13.41
CA ALA A 767 37.30 26.18 -14.25
C ALA A 767 38.75 25.71 -14.33
N LYS A 768 39.33 25.71 -15.53
CA LYS A 768 40.71 25.31 -15.76
C LYS A 768 41.60 26.16 -14.82
N PRO A 769 42.52 25.57 -14.03
CA PRO A 769 43.48 26.37 -13.28
C PRO A 769 44.21 27.29 -14.24
N GLU A 770 44.28 28.58 -13.89
CA GLU A 770 45.03 29.57 -14.64
C GLU A 770 46.50 29.14 -14.61
N GLN A 771 47.05 28.80 -15.78
CA GLN A 771 48.39 28.22 -15.86
C GLN A 771 49.41 29.34 -15.64
N ALA A 772 50.00 29.37 -14.43
CA ALA A 772 51.12 30.25 -14.13
C ALA A 772 52.22 30.10 -15.19
N ALA A 773 52.69 31.23 -15.72
CA ALA A 773 53.58 31.24 -16.87
C ALA A 773 54.93 30.59 -16.55
N ILE A 774 55.37 29.69 -17.42
CA ILE A 774 56.74 29.20 -17.48
C ILE A 774 57.46 30.03 -18.56
N PRO A 775 58.62 30.66 -18.28
CA PRO A 775 59.36 31.42 -19.29
C PRO A 775 59.94 30.50 -20.37
N PRO A 776 60.07 30.97 -21.62
CA PRO A 776 60.62 30.17 -22.71
C PRO A 776 62.14 30.00 -22.59
N ALA A 777 62.62 28.81 -22.98
CA ALA A 777 64.01 28.55 -23.35
C ALA A 777 64.10 28.46 -24.90
N PRO A 778 65.27 28.69 -25.51
CA PRO A 778 65.37 29.00 -26.95
C PRO A 778 65.18 27.81 -27.89
N VAL A 779 65.00 28.14 -29.17
CA VAL A 779 64.80 27.24 -30.33
C VAL A 779 66.14 26.93 -30.99
N ASP A 780 66.24 25.78 -31.68
CA ASP A 780 67.08 25.42 -32.85
C ASP A 780 66.96 23.88 -33.09
N GLU A 781 67.00 23.27 -34.28
CA GLU A 781 66.79 23.76 -35.65
C GLU A 781 66.41 22.57 -36.61
N MET A 782 65.96 22.88 -37.84
CA MET A 782 65.94 22.08 -39.09
C MET A 782 65.30 20.64 -39.22
N GLU A 783 64.25 20.59 -40.06
CA GLU A 783 64.01 19.72 -41.25
C GLU A 783 64.30 18.19 -41.30
N MET A 784 63.32 17.39 -41.79
CA MET A 784 63.33 16.87 -43.18
C MET A 784 62.08 16.06 -43.65
N ALA A 785 61.50 16.50 -44.77
CA ALA A 785 61.14 15.75 -45.99
C ALA A 785 60.18 14.50 -46.05
N LEU A 786 59.06 14.72 -46.77
CA LEU A 786 58.48 13.93 -47.90
C LEU A 786 57.80 12.52 -47.77
N GLU A 787 56.49 12.53 -48.03
CA GLU A 787 55.68 11.75 -49.01
C GLU A 787 55.94 10.27 -49.39
N ALA A 788 54.89 9.43 -49.34
CA ALA A 788 54.36 8.65 -50.50
C ALA A 788 53.05 7.87 -50.18
N THR A 789 52.26 7.54 -51.21
CA THR A 789 51.03 6.68 -51.19
C THR A 789 50.87 5.99 -52.58
N PRO A 790 49.79 5.25 -52.97
CA PRO A 790 48.80 4.40 -52.27
C PRO A 790 48.54 2.99 -52.94
N SER A 791 47.65 2.18 -52.33
CA SER A 791 46.68 1.25 -53.00
C SER A 791 47.12 -0.09 -53.68
N VAL A 792 46.26 -1.14 -53.57
CA VAL A 792 45.86 -2.16 -54.58
C VAL A 792 44.92 -3.23 -53.94
N VAL A 793 44.20 -4.03 -54.76
CA VAL A 793 43.06 -4.96 -54.41
C VAL A 793 43.32 -6.39 -55.01
N PRO A 794 42.36 -7.33 -55.27
CA PRO A 794 41.24 -7.88 -54.48
C PRO A 794 41.13 -9.45 -54.44
N GLY A 795 40.58 -10.01 -53.34
CA GLY A 795 39.49 -11.02 -53.28
C GLY A 795 39.54 -12.45 -53.92
N ARG A 796 38.70 -13.37 -53.38
CA ARG A 796 38.08 -14.50 -54.13
C ARG A 796 36.83 -15.09 -53.43
N ARG A 797 36.00 -15.84 -54.19
CA ARG A 797 34.79 -16.59 -53.74
C ARG A 797 35.01 -18.11 -53.86
N GLN A 798 34.22 -18.92 -53.15
CA GLN A 798 33.82 -20.28 -53.56
C GLN A 798 32.43 -20.66 -52.96
N THR A 799 31.84 -21.78 -53.39
CA THR A 799 30.37 -22.01 -53.34
C THR A 799 29.95 -23.50 -53.24
N VAL A 800 28.94 -23.81 -52.39
CA VAL A 800 27.69 -24.62 -52.65
C VAL A 800 27.87 -26.05 -53.25
N PRO A 801 27.29 -27.17 -52.70
CA PRO A 801 25.83 -27.43 -52.82
C PRO A 801 25.06 -28.41 -51.86
N THR A 802 23.75 -28.14 -51.73
CA THR A 802 22.53 -29.02 -51.63
C THR A 802 22.51 -30.44 -51.01
N SER A 803 21.47 -30.76 -50.20
CA SER A 803 20.27 -31.58 -50.59
C SER A 803 19.42 -32.07 -49.37
N ILE A 804 18.27 -32.73 -49.62
CA ILE A 804 17.26 -33.21 -48.64
C ILE A 804 16.83 -34.65 -49.01
N PRO A 805 16.26 -35.48 -48.09
CA PRO A 805 14.85 -35.89 -48.27
C PRO A 805 14.05 -36.12 -46.95
N ARG A 806 12.81 -36.62 -47.06
CA ARG A 806 11.75 -36.69 -46.02
C ARG A 806 11.06 -38.07 -46.02
N ALA A 807 10.83 -38.69 -44.86
CA ALA A 807 9.90 -39.83 -44.60
C ALA A 807 9.76 -40.05 -43.06
N GLY A 808 8.75 -40.71 -42.47
CA GLY A 808 7.46 -41.23 -42.99
C GLY A 808 6.92 -42.44 -42.19
N THR A 809 5.63 -42.46 -41.80
CA THR A 809 4.87 -43.56 -41.11
C THR A 809 5.28 -43.90 -39.65
N GLY A 810 4.45 -44.51 -38.77
CA GLY A 810 2.99 -44.79 -38.80
C GLY A 810 2.52 -45.83 -37.74
N GLY A 811 1.29 -45.69 -37.20
CA GLY A 811 0.61 -46.65 -36.27
C GLY A 811 0.97 -46.50 -34.77
N ALA A 812 0.11 -46.50 -33.73
CA ALA A 812 -1.33 -46.77 -33.47
C ALA A 812 -1.75 -48.15 -32.89
N LEU A 813 -2.22 -48.17 -31.63
CA LEU A 813 -3.24 -49.11 -31.09
C LEU A 813 -3.80 -48.63 -29.72
N GLU A 814 -4.97 -49.13 -29.31
CA GLU A 814 -5.76 -48.66 -28.15
C GLU A 814 -5.97 -49.73 -27.05
N ALA A 815 -6.17 -49.28 -25.79
CA ALA A 815 -7.12 -49.81 -24.78
C ALA A 815 -6.89 -49.04 -23.44
N ALA A 816 -7.80 -48.29 -22.82
CA ALA A 816 -9.26 -48.37 -22.57
C ALA A 816 -9.64 -49.12 -21.27
N MET A 817 -9.71 -48.37 -20.16
CA MET A 817 -10.63 -48.62 -19.03
C MET A 817 -11.11 -47.27 -18.48
N ALA A 818 -12.39 -47.15 -18.14
CA ALA A 818 -13.02 -45.90 -17.71
C ALA A 818 -13.90 -46.08 -16.47
N MET A 819 -13.95 -45.06 -15.62
CA MET A 819 -14.90 -44.82 -14.52
C MET A 819 -14.99 -43.28 -14.31
N PRO A 820 -16.06 -42.74 -13.69
CA PRO A 820 -16.73 -41.56 -14.23
C PRO A 820 -16.23 -40.20 -13.76
N GLU A 821 -16.56 -39.18 -14.55
CA GLU A 821 -16.39 -37.76 -14.24
C GLU A 821 -17.32 -37.29 -13.11
N VAL A 822 -16.81 -36.39 -12.27
CA VAL A 822 -17.61 -35.49 -11.43
C VAL A 822 -17.17 -34.08 -11.78
N GLY A 823 -18.09 -33.24 -12.24
CA GLY A 823 -17.77 -31.93 -12.80
C GLY A 823 -17.16 -30.97 -11.77
N ALA A 824 -15.93 -30.52 -12.04
CA ALA A 824 -15.31 -29.40 -11.34
C ALA A 824 -15.29 -28.19 -12.27
N GLU A 825 -16.07 -27.16 -11.97
CA GLU A 825 -15.98 -25.87 -12.68
C GLU A 825 -14.63 -25.21 -12.39
N ALA A 826 -14.10 -24.50 -13.40
CA ALA A 826 -12.69 -24.11 -13.41
C ALA A 826 -12.34 -23.02 -12.38
N ALA A 827 -11.43 -23.34 -11.46
CA ALA A 827 -10.71 -22.33 -10.71
C ALA A 827 -9.88 -21.47 -11.66
N GLY A 828 -10.18 -20.17 -11.73
CA GLY A 828 -9.53 -19.24 -12.67
C GLY A 828 -8.05 -19.02 -12.34
N GLY A 829 -7.17 -19.71 -13.07
CA GLY A 829 -5.72 -19.49 -12.97
C GLY A 829 -5.34 -18.09 -13.46
N ALA A 830 -4.55 -17.37 -12.65
CA ALA A 830 -4.03 -16.06 -13.03
C ALA A 830 -3.06 -16.16 -14.23
N PRO A 831 -3.05 -15.17 -15.14
CA PRO A 831 -2.18 -15.20 -16.32
C PRO A 831 -0.69 -15.07 -15.96
N PRO A 832 0.24 -15.59 -16.80
CA PRO A 832 1.66 -15.53 -16.51
C PRO A 832 2.21 -14.09 -16.43
N VAL A 833 3.07 -13.84 -15.44
CA VAL A 833 3.70 -12.53 -15.15
C VAL A 833 4.47 -11.94 -16.35
N ALA A 834 4.89 -12.78 -17.30
CA ALA A 834 5.73 -12.41 -18.43
C ALA A 834 5.19 -11.28 -19.32
N GLU A 835 3.87 -11.18 -19.57
CA GLU A 835 3.34 -10.14 -20.47
C GLU A 835 3.39 -8.73 -19.86
N LEU A 836 3.32 -8.62 -18.53
CA LEU A 836 3.46 -7.34 -17.80
C LEU A 836 4.88 -6.76 -17.80
N SER A 837 5.88 -7.49 -18.34
CA SER A 837 7.27 -7.05 -18.38
C SER A 837 7.55 -5.97 -19.45
N ARG A 838 6.84 -6.01 -20.59
CA ARG A 838 7.27 -5.29 -21.81
C ARG A 838 7.11 -3.76 -21.75
N ASP A 839 6.11 -3.23 -21.04
CA ASP A 839 5.95 -1.77 -20.90
C ASP A 839 6.83 -1.17 -19.79
N ARG A 840 7.26 -1.96 -18.79
CA ARG A 840 8.03 -1.46 -17.63
C ARG A 840 9.35 -0.79 -18.02
N GLY A 841 9.94 -1.16 -19.16
CA GLY A 841 11.18 -0.57 -19.67
C GLY A 841 11.08 0.93 -20.05
N ARG A 842 9.87 1.50 -20.20
CA ARG A 842 9.70 2.91 -20.59
C ARG A 842 9.84 3.93 -19.45
N MET A 843 9.76 3.51 -18.18
CA MET A 843 9.86 4.43 -17.02
C MET A 843 11.22 5.14 -16.86
N LEU A 844 12.25 4.78 -17.63
CA LEU A 844 13.61 5.31 -17.52
C LEU A 844 13.89 6.54 -18.40
N GLN A 845 12.93 7.04 -19.17
CA GLN A 845 13.06 8.28 -19.95
C GLN A 845 12.09 9.34 -19.43
N LEU A 846 12.41 10.62 -19.63
CA LEU A 846 11.49 11.74 -19.40
C LEU A 846 10.89 12.21 -20.74
N PRO A 847 9.63 12.66 -20.78
CA PRO A 847 9.03 13.14 -22.03
C PRO A 847 9.74 14.41 -22.52
N GLN A 848 9.67 14.70 -23.82
CA GLN A 848 10.45 15.81 -24.40
C GLN A 848 10.15 17.18 -23.76
N SER A 849 8.92 17.42 -23.30
CA SER A 849 8.55 18.63 -22.56
C SER A 849 9.20 18.70 -21.17
N ALA A 850 9.33 17.59 -20.45
CA ALA A 850 10.08 17.50 -19.20
C ALA A 850 11.59 17.67 -19.42
N ILE A 851 12.15 17.05 -20.47
CA ILE A 851 13.55 17.25 -20.86
C ILE A 851 13.81 18.72 -21.22
N ALA A 852 12.90 19.37 -21.95
CA ALA A 852 13.00 20.80 -22.26
C ALA A 852 12.90 21.68 -21.00
N ALA A 853 12.01 21.35 -20.07
CA ALA A 853 11.91 22.02 -18.77
C ALA A 853 13.24 21.95 -18.01
N LEU A 854 13.81 20.75 -17.79
CA LEU A 854 15.07 20.58 -17.07
C LEU A 854 16.26 21.22 -17.81
N ARG A 855 16.31 21.16 -19.14
CA ARG A 855 17.34 21.84 -19.95
C ARG A 855 17.28 23.37 -19.86
N SER A 856 16.14 23.96 -19.48
CA SER A 856 16.03 25.40 -19.20
C SER A 856 16.56 25.81 -17.82
N VAL A 857 16.81 24.85 -16.92
CA VAL A 857 17.36 25.06 -15.57
C VAL A 857 18.88 24.78 -15.50
N GLY A 858 19.40 23.97 -16.43
CA GLY A 858 20.81 23.58 -16.51
C GLY A 858 21.71 24.47 -17.39
N ARG A 859 21.35 25.75 -17.59
CA ARG A 859 22.15 26.76 -18.31
C ARG A 859 22.54 27.90 -17.38
#